data_AF-A0A1M3FVS7-F1
#
_entry.id   AF-A0A1M3FVS7-F1
#
_cell.length_a   1.000
_cell.length_b   1.000
_cell.length_c   1.000
_cell.angle_alpha   90.00
_cell.angle_beta   90.00
_cell.angle_gamma   90.00
#
_symmetry.space_group_name_H-M   'P 1'
#
loop_
_entity.id
_entity.type
_entity.pdbx_description
1 polymer ?
#
loop_
_entity_poly.entity_id
_entity_poly.type
_entity_poly.pdbx_seq_one_letter_code
_entity_poly.pdbx_strand_id
1 'polypeptide(L)'
;MRKPASILLLLLGICPALTGQYRPTPHRVPQAGEIPVYKAGGYGQAGARYILMNDIVADRSALFLGGNVELDLNGYTIYYAKGKYRHMPNSGFEDGSNGWDLRAAPGAQVRNTADVHVFLGKKLLSLQTGDIVRSPWVQLPVQDRSYFAMVGITGRHYHDSIMAGNLANEMRISVYVEDEKGNDVVCNVNYGDSLWQACPVENRSPRLGGGFVYAHLRGLPAGRYRVRIKADTDCLIDEVDIRPAMDVGIGIVDKTQPLAHYDHQTKERYAINIPAFFDYTADYEKRLPVTGIPRAGGEGVVRIKNGRIEAGFEGIHSWAIQSTAKGVKLELDNVEIKAGGISAGAAELQWADIRNCRFEVKMPFLVQRHVSICAVAVRGPQPSEVTRNDFIGGQGCLTIRGKRSLVHDNLFVNEQTVTNHYSIMGTGDSSRIFNNRFEPRQGSGIYVSRYTEVFDNYFSMQTSPPTCEYGREEYSVAAIRLGDYNAAPGSPKASLGSRIYRNRIDLLAKDFPEPKEYIPMLYGIYYSASGGENEVFDNEIHVRKENPGSKTETAALYVCGGPRYFGGLFYRNRFFSNVPAVWIASRYGGAAHSQLINNLFVMRNTTGAVSPVRMGWEGCTTCYANDVSFRSNQTEGALFNIEKTKQDHSYQVYWSFSIQLSDKSGTPVAREIVQLLDDSGRILEEKRTDSAGWVQWELLSEEQKKGESLRRLSYQVKAGGHVRRLDLIRNEIIKIMMAE
;
A
#
# COMPACT_ATOMS: atom_id res chain seq x y z
N MET A 1 -16.18 -25.33 -57.40
CA MET A 1 -14.83 -25.24 -56.81
C MET A 1 -14.80 -24.12 -55.78
N ARG A 2 -14.98 -24.44 -54.50
CA ARG A 2 -14.97 -23.49 -53.37
C ARG A 2 -13.67 -23.73 -52.58
N LYS A 3 -12.85 -22.70 -52.41
CA LYS A 3 -11.62 -22.73 -51.59
C LYS A 3 -12.01 -22.74 -50.10
N PRO A 4 -11.37 -23.55 -49.24
CA PRO A 4 -11.63 -23.53 -47.81
C PRO A 4 -10.88 -22.38 -47.15
N ALA A 5 -11.55 -21.70 -46.21
CA ALA A 5 -10.97 -20.70 -45.34
C ALA A 5 -10.20 -21.40 -44.20
N SER A 6 -8.92 -21.08 -44.07
CA SER A 6 -8.09 -21.50 -42.93
C SER A 6 -8.48 -20.68 -41.70
N ILE A 7 -9.16 -21.32 -40.76
CA ILE A 7 -9.39 -20.81 -39.41
C ILE A 7 -8.06 -20.92 -38.65
N LEU A 8 -7.41 -19.78 -38.43
CA LEU A 8 -6.26 -19.66 -37.55
C LEU A 8 -6.77 -19.67 -36.10
N LEU A 9 -6.75 -20.86 -35.48
CA LEU A 9 -7.10 -21.04 -34.08
C LEU A 9 -5.97 -20.45 -33.22
N LEU A 10 -6.19 -19.25 -32.68
CA LEU A 10 -5.31 -18.66 -31.67
C LEU A 10 -5.47 -19.47 -30.38
N LEU A 11 -4.58 -20.43 -30.15
CA LEU A 11 -4.38 -21.06 -28.85
C LEU A 11 -3.83 -20.00 -27.89
N LEU A 12 -4.74 -19.31 -27.20
CA LEU A 12 -4.43 -18.60 -25.96
C LEU A 12 -3.92 -19.65 -24.97
N GLY A 13 -2.59 -19.77 -24.89
CA GLY A 13 -1.92 -20.47 -23.82
C GLY A 13 -2.30 -19.81 -22.50
N ILE A 14 -3.32 -20.34 -21.84
CA ILE A 14 -3.53 -20.14 -20.42
C ILE A 14 -2.31 -20.78 -19.78
N CYS A 15 -1.28 -19.98 -19.47
CA CYS A 15 -0.22 -20.41 -18.57
C CYS A 15 -0.92 -21.00 -17.35
N PRO A 16 -0.69 -22.28 -17.01
CA PRO A 16 -1.25 -22.85 -15.79
C PRO A 16 -0.80 -21.93 -14.66
N ALA A 17 -1.77 -21.33 -13.98
CA ALA A 17 -1.53 -20.54 -12.78
C ALA A 17 -0.62 -21.38 -11.90
N LEU A 18 0.58 -20.83 -11.63
CA LEU A 18 1.61 -21.45 -10.81
C LEU A 18 0.95 -22.06 -9.58
N THR A 19 1.02 -23.39 -9.51
CA THR A 19 0.71 -24.23 -8.37
C THR A 19 1.27 -23.60 -7.08
N GLY A 20 0.55 -23.73 -5.96
CA GLY A 20 0.87 -23.10 -4.68
C GLY A 20 2.37 -23.08 -4.31
N GLN A 21 2.80 -21.95 -3.75
CA GLN A 21 4.21 -21.60 -3.62
C GLN A 21 4.90 -22.25 -2.42
N TYR A 22 4.24 -22.26 -1.26
CA TYR A 22 4.61 -23.12 -0.13
C TYR A 22 4.11 -24.55 -0.34
N ARG A 23 4.91 -25.53 0.12
CA ARG A 23 4.58 -26.95 0.08
C ARG A 23 4.82 -27.60 1.45
N PRO A 24 3.80 -28.28 2.02
CA PRO A 24 3.99 -29.07 3.23
C PRO A 24 5.17 -30.02 3.08
N THR A 25 6.05 -30.04 4.08
CA THR A 25 7.23 -30.92 4.11
C THR A 25 6.94 -32.12 5.00
N PRO A 26 7.16 -33.37 4.55
CA PRO A 26 7.07 -34.53 5.42
C PRO A 26 8.24 -34.57 6.42
N HIS A 27 7.98 -35.10 7.62
CA HIS A 27 9.02 -35.31 8.61
C HIS A 27 10.05 -36.34 8.14
N ARG A 28 11.31 -36.13 8.52
CA ARG A 28 12.40 -37.10 8.34
C ARG A 28 13.28 -37.20 9.58
N VAL A 29 14.10 -38.24 9.62
CA VAL A 29 15.16 -38.39 10.63
C VAL A 29 16.35 -37.47 10.33
N PRO A 30 17.15 -37.08 11.36
CA PRO A 30 18.37 -36.32 11.16
C PRO A 30 19.39 -37.08 10.30
N GLN A 31 20.08 -36.35 9.44
CA GLN A 31 21.23 -36.84 8.69
C GLN A 31 22.52 -36.66 9.51
N ALA A 32 23.60 -37.30 9.07
CA ALA A 32 24.92 -37.10 9.66
C ALA A 32 25.31 -35.61 9.64
N GLY A 33 25.71 -35.08 10.80
CA GLY A 33 26.08 -33.67 10.97
C GLY A 33 24.92 -32.72 11.29
N GLU A 34 23.67 -33.21 11.34
CA GLU A 34 22.53 -32.42 11.81
C GLU A 34 22.31 -32.60 13.33
N ILE A 35 21.96 -31.52 14.01
CA ILE A 35 21.74 -31.47 15.46
C ILE A 35 20.23 -31.46 15.72
N PRO A 36 19.66 -32.50 16.36
CA PRO A 36 18.23 -32.56 16.63
C PRO A 36 17.82 -31.55 17.71
N VAL A 37 16.66 -30.94 17.52
CA VAL A 37 16.07 -29.93 18.40
C VAL A 37 14.70 -30.40 18.87
N TYR A 38 14.51 -30.43 20.19
CA TYR A 38 13.29 -30.94 20.83
C TYR A 38 12.55 -29.92 21.71
N LYS A 39 13.14 -28.75 21.95
CA LYS A 39 12.61 -27.75 22.90
C LYS A 39 12.95 -26.31 22.49
N ALA A 40 12.23 -25.36 23.07
CA ALA A 40 12.58 -23.94 23.03
C ALA A 40 13.99 -23.67 23.60
N GLY A 41 14.69 -22.65 23.11
CA GLY A 41 16.05 -22.32 23.58
C GLY A 41 16.92 -21.54 22.60
N GLY A 42 18.19 -21.36 22.97
CA GLY A 42 19.22 -20.73 22.15
C GLY A 42 20.07 -21.75 21.37
N TYR A 43 20.28 -21.50 20.09
CA TYR A 43 20.95 -22.38 19.12
C TYR A 43 21.94 -21.55 18.28
N GLY A 44 23.18 -21.46 18.73
CA GLY A 44 24.16 -20.51 18.17
C GLY A 44 25.50 -21.09 17.78
N GLN A 45 25.65 -22.41 17.66
CA GLN A 45 26.90 -23.00 17.21
C GLN A 45 27.12 -22.65 15.73
N ALA A 46 28.12 -21.82 15.43
CA ALA A 46 28.44 -21.41 14.07
C ALA A 46 28.69 -22.64 13.16
N GLY A 47 28.11 -22.62 11.97
CA GLY A 47 28.15 -23.70 10.99
C GLY A 47 27.20 -24.86 11.27
N ALA A 48 26.46 -24.85 12.39
CA ALA A 48 25.56 -25.94 12.74
C ALA A 48 24.30 -25.96 11.87
N ARG A 49 23.82 -27.19 11.62
CA ARG A 49 22.53 -27.48 10.98
C ARG A 49 21.61 -28.09 12.02
N TYR A 50 20.64 -27.32 12.49
CA TYR A 50 19.63 -27.76 13.43
C TYR A 50 18.42 -28.32 12.69
N ILE A 51 17.83 -29.39 13.24
CA ILE A 51 16.63 -30.01 12.70
C ILE A 51 15.59 -30.23 13.80
N LEU A 52 14.37 -29.72 13.61
CA LEU A 52 13.28 -29.99 14.54
C LEU A 52 12.85 -31.46 14.46
N MET A 53 12.55 -32.03 15.63
CA MET A 53 12.12 -33.42 15.76
C MET A 53 10.72 -33.57 16.36
N ASN A 54 10.08 -32.45 16.69
CA ASN A 54 8.71 -32.33 17.20
C ASN A 54 8.23 -30.88 17.05
N ASP A 55 6.94 -30.66 17.27
CA ASP A 55 6.41 -29.32 17.46
C ASP A 55 6.99 -28.71 18.74
N ILE A 56 7.35 -27.43 18.67
CA ILE A 56 7.82 -26.66 19.82
C ILE A 56 6.69 -25.79 20.32
N VAL A 57 6.38 -25.84 21.61
CA VAL A 57 5.38 -24.98 22.24
C VAL A 57 6.05 -24.12 23.32
N ALA A 58 5.97 -22.80 23.16
CA ALA A 58 6.47 -21.84 24.13
C ALA A 58 5.37 -20.89 24.59
N ASP A 59 5.32 -20.65 25.90
CA ASP A 59 4.39 -19.69 26.49
C ASP A 59 4.72 -18.25 26.10
N ARG A 60 5.99 -17.98 25.76
CA ARG A 60 6.56 -16.68 25.33
C ARG A 60 7.22 -16.82 23.95
N SER A 61 8.42 -16.25 23.77
CA SER A 61 9.28 -16.50 22.60
C SER A 61 9.90 -17.90 22.63
N ALA A 62 10.11 -18.51 21.45
CA ALA A 62 10.46 -19.93 21.36
C ALA A 62 11.95 -20.20 21.11
N LEU A 63 12.50 -19.78 19.97
CA LEU A 63 13.88 -20.08 19.58
C LEU A 63 14.71 -18.82 19.36
N PHE A 64 16.01 -18.89 19.66
CA PHE A 64 16.99 -17.85 19.34
C PHE A 64 18.16 -18.44 18.58
N LEU A 65 18.51 -17.86 17.43
CA LEU A 65 19.56 -18.37 16.54
C LEU A 65 20.80 -17.47 16.56
N GLY A 66 21.98 -18.10 16.55
CA GLY A 66 23.25 -17.40 16.32
C GLY A 66 23.49 -17.09 14.85
N GLY A 67 24.60 -16.41 14.54
CA GLY A 67 25.02 -16.20 13.15
C GLY A 67 25.56 -17.49 12.52
N ASN A 68 25.41 -17.63 11.19
CA ASN A 68 25.94 -18.76 10.42
C ASN A 68 25.34 -20.12 10.79
N VAL A 69 24.02 -20.19 10.95
CA VAL A 69 23.30 -21.44 11.28
C VAL A 69 22.20 -21.75 10.27
N GLU A 70 21.83 -23.02 10.17
CA GLU A 70 20.64 -23.47 9.46
C GLU A 70 19.66 -24.11 10.46
N LEU A 71 18.39 -23.78 10.34
CA LEU A 71 17.28 -24.43 11.02
C LEU A 71 16.32 -25.01 9.98
N ASP A 72 16.28 -26.34 9.91
CA ASP A 72 15.26 -27.10 9.19
C ASP A 72 14.11 -27.40 10.16
N LEU A 73 12.93 -26.83 9.90
CA LEU A 73 11.73 -27.07 10.70
C LEU A 73 11.15 -28.47 10.44
N ASN A 74 11.62 -29.18 9.39
CA ASN A 74 11.35 -30.60 9.16
C ASN A 74 9.86 -30.96 9.19
N GLY A 75 9.01 -30.09 8.64
CA GLY A 75 7.55 -30.23 8.63
C GLY A 75 6.85 -29.91 9.95
N TYR A 76 7.58 -29.65 11.03
CA TYR A 76 7.03 -29.32 12.35
C TYR A 76 6.65 -27.84 12.48
N THR A 77 5.94 -27.54 13.57
CA THR A 77 5.43 -26.22 13.91
C THR A 77 6.09 -25.66 15.18
N ILE A 78 6.53 -24.41 15.12
CA ILE A 78 6.89 -23.62 16.30
C ILE A 78 5.69 -22.77 16.71
N TYR A 79 5.16 -23.02 17.91
CA TYR A 79 4.18 -22.17 18.55
C TYR A 79 4.84 -21.24 19.57
N TYR A 80 4.58 -19.94 19.45
CA TYR A 80 5.00 -18.92 20.40
C TYR A 80 3.79 -18.20 20.99
N ALA A 81 3.95 -17.50 22.11
CA ALA A 81 2.85 -16.86 22.83
C ALA A 81 1.68 -17.83 23.13
N LYS A 82 1.95 -19.09 23.49
CA LYS A 82 0.94 -20.14 23.72
C LYS A 82 0.65 -20.43 25.20
N GLY A 83 0.81 -19.43 26.07
CA GLY A 83 0.66 -19.54 27.53
C GLY A 83 -0.77 -19.62 28.07
N LYS A 84 -1.76 -20.06 27.26
CA LYS A 84 -3.20 -20.06 27.61
C LYS A 84 -3.81 -18.67 27.87
N TYR A 85 -3.35 -17.67 27.13
CA TYR A 85 -3.91 -16.32 27.16
C TYR A 85 -5.38 -16.31 26.74
N ARG A 86 -6.11 -15.30 27.21
CA ARG A 86 -7.51 -15.06 26.85
C ARG A 86 -7.72 -13.58 26.64
N HIS A 87 -8.53 -13.24 25.66
CA HIS A 87 -9.02 -11.87 25.52
C HIS A 87 -9.93 -11.51 26.69
N MET A 88 -9.91 -10.23 27.05
CA MET A 88 -10.91 -9.65 27.92
C MET A 88 -12.32 -9.87 27.36
N PRO A 89 -13.29 -10.34 28.18
CA PRO A 89 -14.67 -10.48 27.74
C PRO A 89 -15.26 -9.14 27.30
N ASN A 90 -15.96 -9.14 26.16
CA ASN A 90 -16.62 -7.96 25.61
C ASN A 90 -15.66 -6.74 25.49
N SER A 91 -14.42 -6.98 25.03
CA SER A 91 -13.37 -5.97 24.83
C SER A 91 -13.80 -4.84 23.89
N GLY A 92 -14.61 -5.16 22.87
CA GLY A 92 -15.10 -4.22 21.86
C GLY A 92 -16.59 -3.88 21.97
N PHE A 93 -17.21 -4.08 23.13
CA PHE A 93 -18.60 -3.64 23.41
C PHE A 93 -19.69 -4.22 22.50
N GLU A 94 -19.41 -5.31 21.78
CA GLU A 94 -20.36 -5.99 20.89
C GLU A 94 -21.62 -6.47 21.65
N ASP A 95 -21.45 -6.85 22.91
CA ASP A 95 -22.53 -7.24 23.83
C ASP A 95 -23.05 -6.05 24.67
N GLY A 96 -22.85 -4.82 24.17
CA GLY A 96 -23.18 -3.60 24.90
C GLY A 96 -22.21 -3.34 26.06
N SER A 97 -22.74 -2.85 27.19
CA SER A 97 -21.96 -2.60 28.40
C SER A 97 -21.87 -3.81 29.34
N ASN A 98 -22.27 -5.00 28.89
CA ASN A 98 -22.29 -6.18 29.73
C ASN A 98 -20.90 -6.49 30.32
N GLY A 99 -20.85 -6.70 31.63
CA GLY A 99 -19.62 -6.95 32.40
C GLY A 99 -18.78 -5.71 32.77
N TRP A 100 -19.09 -4.54 32.21
CA TRP A 100 -18.36 -3.29 32.48
C TRP A 100 -18.92 -2.55 33.70
N ASP A 101 -18.04 -1.99 34.53
CA ASP A 101 -18.43 -1.09 35.63
C ASP A 101 -18.42 0.35 35.13
N LEU A 102 -19.62 0.92 34.96
CA LEU A 102 -19.86 2.28 34.48
C LEU A 102 -20.34 3.23 35.58
N ARG A 103 -20.30 2.83 36.86
CA ARG A 103 -20.88 3.64 37.96
C ARG A 103 -20.25 5.02 38.10
N ALA A 104 -18.98 5.17 37.69
CA ALA A 104 -18.25 6.43 37.68
C ALA A 104 -18.18 7.06 36.28
N ALA A 105 -19.09 6.68 35.38
CA ALA A 105 -19.16 7.18 34.01
C ALA A 105 -20.62 7.47 33.60
N PRO A 106 -21.28 8.48 34.21
CA PRO A 106 -22.66 8.82 33.88
C PRO A 106 -22.84 9.26 32.41
N GLY A 107 -21.77 9.69 31.73
CA GLY A 107 -21.79 10.02 30.30
C GLY A 107 -21.65 8.81 29.37
N ALA A 108 -21.37 7.61 29.90
CA ALA A 108 -21.05 6.44 29.10
C ALA A 108 -22.24 5.91 28.29
N GLN A 109 -22.07 5.75 26.98
CA GLN A 109 -23.11 5.26 26.08
C GLN A 109 -22.52 4.36 25.00
N VAL A 110 -23.10 3.17 24.83
CA VAL A 110 -22.74 2.30 23.69
C VAL A 110 -23.40 2.84 22.43
N ARG A 111 -22.60 3.02 21.37
CA ARG A 111 -23.01 3.57 20.08
C ARG A 111 -22.64 2.59 18.96
N ASN A 112 -23.38 2.60 17.86
CA ASN A 112 -22.98 1.83 16.68
C ASN A 112 -21.90 2.60 15.92
N THR A 113 -20.85 1.89 15.50
CA THR A 113 -19.75 2.39 14.68
C THR A 113 -20.24 3.11 13.43
N ALA A 114 -21.26 2.58 12.76
CA ALA A 114 -21.84 3.19 11.56
C ALA A 114 -22.50 4.56 11.80
N ASP A 115 -22.97 4.83 13.03
CA ASP A 115 -23.66 6.06 13.37
C ASP A 115 -22.68 7.16 13.79
N VAL A 116 -21.58 6.80 14.45
CA VAL A 116 -20.64 7.76 15.04
C VAL A 116 -19.31 7.83 14.29
N HIS A 117 -18.54 6.74 14.23
CA HIS A 117 -17.17 6.74 13.69
C HIS A 117 -16.69 5.30 13.43
N VAL A 118 -15.94 5.06 12.35
CA VAL A 118 -15.43 3.73 11.99
C VAL A 118 -14.22 3.33 12.83
N PHE A 119 -14.18 2.10 13.35
CA PHE A 119 -12.97 1.54 13.97
C PHE A 119 -12.88 0.02 13.75
N LEU A 120 -12.74 -0.79 14.80
CA LEU A 120 -12.61 -2.24 14.68
C LEU A 120 -13.95 -2.97 14.83
N GLY A 121 -14.67 -2.68 15.90
CA GLY A 121 -15.97 -3.26 16.21
C GLY A 121 -17.12 -2.62 15.44
N LYS A 122 -18.30 -3.22 15.57
CA LYS A 122 -19.59 -2.63 15.15
C LYS A 122 -20.17 -1.72 16.22
N LYS A 123 -19.67 -1.79 17.46
CA LYS A 123 -20.05 -0.93 18.57
C LYS A 123 -18.83 -0.28 19.21
N LEU A 124 -19.05 0.88 19.80
CA LEU A 124 -18.06 1.68 20.52
C LEU A 124 -18.67 2.17 21.82
N LEU A 125 -17.85 2.38 22.85
CA LEU A 125 -18.28 3.06 24.06
C LEU A 125 -17.91 4.54 23.96
N SER A 126 -18.92 5.41 23.89
CA SER A 126 -18.76 6.85 24.03
C SER A 126 -18.56 7.21 25.49
N LEU A 127 -17.57 8.07 25.77
CA LEU A 127 -17.26 8.60 27.09
C LEU A 127 -17.17 10.12 27.05
N GLN A 128 -17.60 10.75 28.14
CA GLN A 128 -17.41 12.17 28.39
C GLN A 128 -16.17 12.42 29.25
N THR A 129 -15.61 13.62 29.12
CA THR A 129 -14.50 14.07 29.97
C THR A 129 -14.79 13.83 31.44
N GLY A 130 -13.89 13.12 32.13
CA GLY A 130 -14.01 12.76 33.55
C GLY A 130 -14.65 11.41 33.82
N ASP A 131 -15.31 10.78 32.83
CA ASP A 131 -15.87 9.43 32.98
C ASP A 131 -14.77 8.41 33.29
N ILE A 132 -15.05 7.50 34.22
CA ILE A 132 -14.18 6.39 34.59
C ILE A 132 -14.93 5.06 34.44
N VAL A 133 -14.39 4.18 33.59
CA VAL A 133 -14.93 2.84 33.37
C VAL A 133 -13.93 1.78 33.78
N ARG A 134 -14.42 0.61 34.22
CA ARG A 134 -13.57 -0.55 34.51
C ARG A 134 -14.03 -1.76 33.72
N SER A 135 -13.07 -2.46 33.17
CA SER A 135 -13.31 -3.68 32.44
C SER A 135 -13.64 -4.86 33.36
N PRO A 136 -14.17 -5.96 32.80
CA PRO A 136 -14.10 -7.27 33.44
C PRO A 136 -12.64 -7.67 33.75
N TRP A 137 -12.50 -8.65 34.65
CA TRP A 137 -11.21 -9.27 34.96
C TRP A 137 -10.73 -10.15 33.81
N VAL A 138 -9.42 -10.11 33.54
CA VAL A 138 -8.71 -11.04 32.64
C VAL A 138 -7.62 -11.76 33.43
N GLN A 139 -7.44 -13.05 33.14
CA GLN A 139 -6.38 -13.87 33.73
C GLN A 139 -5.09 -13.71 32.93
N LEU A 140 -4.02 -13.27 33.60
CA LEU A 140 -2.66 -13.30 33.07
C LEU A 140 -1.96 -14.58 33.54
N PRO A 141 -1.70 -15.54 32.64
CA PRO A 141 -1.25 -16.88 33.04
C PRO A 141 0.27 -16.99 33.26
N VAL A 142 1.07 -16.05 32.75
CA VAL A 142 2.53 -16.14 32.77
C VAL A 142 3.09 -14.95 33.53
N GLN A 143 3.77 -15.24 34.64
CA GLN A 143 4.41 -14.20 35.44
C GLN A 143 5.65 -13.60 34.77
N ASP A 144 6.07 -12.45 35.28
CA ASP A 144 7.34 -11.77 34.99
C ASP A 144 7.62 -11.55 33.49
N ARG A 145 6.59 -11.28 32.69
CA ARG A 145 6.72 -10.95 31.26
C ARG A 145 6.15 -9.58 30.94
N SER A 146 6.42 -9.12 29.73
CA SER A 146 5.73 -7.97 29.15
C SER A 146 4.30 -8.31 28.73
N TYR A 147 3.36 -7.49 29.21
CA TYR A 147 2.00 -7.36 28.71
C TYR A 147 1.72 -5.88 28.42
N PHE A 148 0.84 -5.59 27.45
CA PHE A 148 0.28 -4.24 27.31
C PHE A 148 -1.19 -4.26 27.67
N ALA A 149 -1.58 -3.41 28.62
CA ALA A 149 -2.96 -3.01 28.81
C ALA A 149 -3.28 -1.90 27.80
N MET A 150 -4.16 -2.18 26.86
CA MET A 150 -4.39 -1.34 25.68
C MET A 150 -5.85 -0.91 25.58
N VAL A 151 -6.06 0.26 25.01
CA VAL A 151 -7.37 0.83 24.72
C VAL A 151 -7.33 1.40 23.32
N GLY A 152 -8.17 0.88 22.44
CA GLY A 152 -8.45 1.50 21.15
C GLY A 152 -9.26 2.77 21.37
N ILE A 153 -8.85 3.86 20.74
CA ILE A 153 -9.51 5.16 20.89
C ILE A 153 -9.69 5.80 19.52
N THR A 154 -10.87 6.36 19.32
CA THR A 154 -11.39 6.95 18.08
C THR A 154 -12.48 7.96 18.41
N GLY A 155 -13.11 8.58 17.40
CA GLY A 155 -14.33 9.37 17.58
C GLY A 155 -14.24 10.86 17.29
N ARG A 156 -13.10 11.32 16.76
CA ARG A 156 -12.95 12.65 16.19
C ARG A 156 -12.24 12.53 14.86
N HIS A 157 -12.83 13.06 13.80
CA HIS A 157 -12.15 13.18 12.52
C HIS A 157 -11.18 14.36 12.59
N TYR A 158 -10.00 14.24 11.99
CA TYR A 158 -8.99 15.31 12.03
C TYR A 158 -9.53 16.67 11.54
N HIS A 159 -10.47 16.63 10.58
CA HIS A 159 -11.13 17.79 10.01
C HIS A 159 -12.50 18.12 10.62
N ASP A 160 -12.95 17.43 11.68
CA ASP A 160 -14.18 17.81 12.36
C ASP A 160 -14.04 19.19 13.05
N SER A 161 -15.17 19.80 13.40
CA SER A 161 -15.21 21.15 13.98
C SER A 161 -14.53 21.27 15.34
N ILE A 162 -14.34 20.16 16.07
CA ILE A 162 -13.76 20.14 17.41
C ILE A 162 -12.23 20.01 17.31
N MET A 163 -11.75 19.12 16.45
CA MET A 163 -10.34 18.95 16.10
C MET A 163 -9.82 20.18 15.36
N ALA A 164 -10.58 20.68 14.38
CA ALA A 164 -10.23 21.81 13.52
C ALA A 164 -8.78 21.72 12.96
N GLY A 165 -8.30 20.50 12.68
CA GLY A 165 -6.92 20.24 12.24
C GLY A 165 -5.85 20.45 13.32
N ASN A 166 -6.21 20.67 14.59
CA ASN A 166 -5.30 20.93 15.69
C ASN A 166 -5.12 19.70 16.58
N LEU A 167 -3.91 19.12 16.59
CA LEU A 167 -3.58 17.94 17.40
C LEU A 167 -3.68 18.21 18.92
N ALA A 168 -3.66 19.47 19.36
CA ALA A 168 -3.89 19.80 20.77
C ALA A 168 -5.31 19.40 21.25
N ASN A 169 -6.25 19.26 20.32
CA ASN A 169 -7.65 18.91 20.58
C ASN A 169 -7.92 17.40 20.40
N GLU A 170 -6.88 16.59 20.26
CA GLU A 170 -7.00 15.13 20.15
C GLU A 170 -7.74 14.51 21.35
N MET A 171 -8.27 13.31 21.14
CA MET A 171 -8.97 12.54 22.16
C MET A 171 -7.98 11.92 23.14
N ARG A 172 -8.12 12.16 24.43
CA ARG A 172 -7.12 11.77 25.43
C ARG A 172 -7.74 10.88 26.50
N ILE A 173 -6.99 9.84 26.86
CA ILE A 173 -7.34 8.94 27.94
C ILE A 173 -6.13 8.67 28.84
N SER A 174 -6.45 8.20 30.04
CA SER A 174 -5.51 7.60 30.98
C SER A 174 -5.85 6.13 31.19
N VAL A 175 -4.84 5.26 31.09
CA VAL A 175 -4.96 3.81 31.22
C VAL A 175 -4.27 3.38 32.52
N TYR A 176 -5.07 2.77 33.40
CA TYR A 176 -4.66 2.21 34.68
C TYR A 176 -4.94 0.70 34.68
N VAL A 177 -4.24 -0.04 35.54
CA VAL A 177 -4.50 -1.46 35.75
C VAL A 177 -4.66 -1.70 37.24
N GLU A 178 -5.66 -2.50 37.60
CA GLU A 178 -5.94 -2.91 38.98
C GLU A 178 -5.64 -4.41 39.13
N ASP A 179 -5.04 -4.80 40.25
CA ASP A 179 -4.88 -6.20 40.66
C ASP A 179 -6.17 -6.76 41.26
N GLU A 180 -6.24 -8.07 41.50
CA GLU A 180 -7.46 -8.71 42.04
C GLU A 180 -7.91 -8.23 43.43
N LYS A 181 -7.05 -7.52 44.16
CA LYS A 181 -7.36 -6.91 45.46
C LYS A 181 -7.91 -5.49 45.28
N GLY A 182 -7.92 -4.96 44.05
CA GLY A 182 -8.35 -3.62 43.70
C GLY A 182 -7.26 -2.56 43.87
N ASN A 183 -6.00 -2.96 44.06
CA ASN A 183 -4.90 -2.00 44.14
C ASN A 183 -4.47 -1.58 42.74
N ASP A 184 -4.05 -0.31 42.61
CA ASP A 184 -3.43 0.17 41.38
C ASP A 184 -2.06 -0.51 41.17
N VAL A 185 -1.86 -1.02 39.96
CA VAL A 185 -0.59 -1.57 39.50
C VAL A 185 0.30 -0.42 39.03
N VAL A 186 1.46 -0.27 39.66
CA VAL A 186 2.50 0.68 39.27
C VAL A 186 3.71 -0.07 38.75
N CYS A 187 4.09 0.21 37.50
CA CYS A 187 5.28 -0.37 36.88
C CYS A 187 6.27 0.74 36.54
N ASN A 188 7.47 0.69 37.10
CA ASN A 188 8.61 1.50 36.67
C ASN A 188 9.57 0.61 35.87
N VAL A 189 9.83 0.98 34.63
CA VAL A 189 10.53 0.14 33.65
C VAL A 189 11.72 0.88 33.07
N ASN A 190 12.88 0.21 33.07
CA ASN A 190 14.06 0.71 32.37
C ASN A 190 13.91 0.41 30.87
N TYR A 191 14.00 1.43 30.03
CA TYR A 191 13.94 1.30 28.57
C TYR A 191 15.32 1.45 27.90
N GLY A 192 16.38 1.47 28.69
CA GLY A 192 17.78 1.60 28.25
C GLY A 192 18.23 3.03 27.99
N ASP A 193 17.35 3.92 27.55
CA ASP A 193 17.62 5.36 27.55
C ASP A 193 17.29 6.00 28.91
N SER A 194 16.35 5.44 29.66
CA SER A 194 15.82 6.02 30.90
C SER A 194 14.86 5.09 31.66
N LEU A 195 14.63 5.40 32.94
CA LEU A 195 13.65 4.73 33.81
C LEU A 195 12.32 5.50 33.80
N TRP A 196 11.25 4.88 33.33
CA TRP A 196 9.95 5.55 33.18
C TRP A 196 8.84 4.78 33.90
N GLN A 197 7.86 5.54 34.40
CA GLN A 197 6.58 4.95 34.81
C GLN A 197 5.84 4.47 33.56
N ALA A 198 5.68 3.15 33.46
CA ALA A 198 5.09 2.44 32.35
C ALA A 198 3.62 2.09 32.56
N CYS A 199 3.18 2.03 33.83
CA CYS A 199 1.80 1.92 34.24
C CYS A 199 1.62 2.70 35.56
N PRO A 200 0.60 3.57 35.68
CA PRO A 200 -0.35 3.96 34.63
C PRO A 200 0.29 4.80 33.51
N VAL A 201 -0.40 4.91 32.38
CA VAL A 201 -0.09 5.86 31.28
C VAL A 201 -1.21 6.87 31.19
N GLU A 202 -0.89 8.13 31.45
CA GLU A 202 -1.89 9.18 31.66
C GLU A 202 -1.92 10.22 30.54
N ASN A 203 -3.11 10.72 30.25
CA ASN A 203 -3.35 11.87 29.38
C ASN A 203 -2.67 11.73 28.00
N ARG A 204 -2.89 10.59 27.34
CA ARG A 204 -2.30 10.25 26.03
C ARG A 204 -3.37 10.09 24.95
N SER A 205 -2.94 10.31 23.71
CA SER A 205 -3.75 10.16 22.50
C SER A 205 -2.94 9.49 21.39
N PRO A 206 -3.56 8.67 20.52
CA PRO A 206 -2.99 8.31 19.23
C PRO A 206 -3.13 9.47 18.24
N ARG A 207 -2.32 9.45 17.19
CA ARG A 207 -2.33 10.53 16.20
C ARG A 207 -3.43 10.36 15.15
N LEU A 208 -3.94 11.48 14.63
CA LEU A 208 -4.72 11.57 13.38
C LEU A 208 -5.98 10.68 13.31
N GLY A 209 -6.82 10.71 14.34
CA GLY A 209 -8.20 10.21 14.25
C GLY A 209 -8.46 8.81 14.80
N GLY A 210 -7.41 8.04 15.14
CA GLY A 210 -7.59 6.81 15.92
C GLY A 210 -6.34 5.93 16.04
N GLY A 211 -6.33 5.06 17.06
CA GLY A 211 -5.20 4.18 17.37
C GLY A 211 -5.30 3.57 18.76
N PHE A 212 -4.19 3.11 19.31
CA PHE A 212 -4.15 2.48 20.63
C PHE A 212 -3.26 3.24 21.59
N VAL A 213 -3.80 3.58 22.76
CA VAL A 213 -2.99 3.95 23.94
C VAL A 213 -2.76 2.70 24.75
N TYR A 214 -1.55 2.52 25.29
CA TYR A 214 -1.26 1.38 26.15
C TYR A 214 -0.36 1.72 27.33
N ALA A 215 -0.56 0.98 28.42
CA ALA A 215 0.34 0.89 29.56
C ALA A 215 1.16 -0.41 29.48
N HIS A 216 2.47 -0.31 29.69
CA HIS A 216 3.36 -1.46 29.67
C HIS A 216 3.50 -2.05 31.07
N LEU A 217 3.02 -3.29 31.20
CA LEU A 217 3.06 -4.07 32.42
C LEU A 217 4.26 -5.02 32.37
N ARG A 218 5.15 -4.90 33.35
CA ARG A 218 6.32 -5.77 33.48
C ARG A 218 6.56 -6.12 34.94
N GLY A 219 6.98 -7.37 35.18
CA GLY A 219 7.32 -7.83 36.54
C GLY A 219 6.12 -8.23 37.39
N LEU A 220 4.98 -8.49 36.75
CA LEU A 220 3.76 -8.89 37.45
C LEU A 220 3.73 -10.40 37.75
N PRO A 221 3.17 -10.83 38.88
CA PRO A 221 2.83 -12.24 39.08
C PRO A 221 1.73 -12.69 38.11
N ALA A 222 1.58 -14.00 37.94
CA ALA A 222 0.39 -14.54 37.29
C ALA A 222 -0.82 -14.27 38.20
N GLY A 223 -1.94 -13.86 37.62
CA GLY A 223 -3.09 -13.41 38.42
C GLY A 223 -4.21 -12.79 37.59
N ARG A 224 -5.21 -12.26 38.27
CA ARG A 224 -6.32 -11.54 37.62
C ARG A 224 -6.07 -10.05 37.69
N TYR A 225 -6.28 -9.39 36.56
CA TYR A 225 -6.10 -7.96 36.38
C TYR A 225 -7.27 -7.39 35.61
N ARG A 226 -7.52 -6.09 35.74
CA ARG A 226 -8.49 -5.38 34.90
C ARG A 226 -7.98 -4.00 34.53
N VAL A 227 -8.50 -3.46 33.43
CA VAL A 227 -8.16 -2.13 32.97
C VAL A 227 -9.17 -1.14 33.55
N ARG A 228 -8.66 -0.04 34.11
CA ARG A 228 -9.45 1.13 34.47
C ARG A 228 -9.08 2.27 33.52
N ILE A 229 -10.08 2.85 32.89
CA ILE A 229 -9.91 3.90 31.88
C ILE A 229 -10.54 5.16 32.42
N LYS A 230 -9.82 6.28 32.29
CA LYS A 230 -10.37 7.63 32.51
C LYS A 230 -10.34 8.39 31.21
N ALA A 231 -11.48 8.95 30.81
CA ALA A 231 -11.56 9.89 29.71
C ALA A 231 -11.03 11.25 30.17
N ASP A 232 -9.90 11.70 29.62
CA ASP A 232 -9.35 13.04 29.88
C ASP A 232 -9.94 14.09 28.93
N THR A 233 -10.53 13.64 27.83
CA THR A 233 -11.44 14.39 26.97
C THR A 233 -12.58 13.47 26.50
N ASP A 234 -13.62 14.03 25.90
CA ASP A 234 -14.64 13.24 25.22
C ASP A 234 -14.01 12.38 24.12
N CYS A 235 -14.37 11.10 24.08
CA CYS A 235 -13.80 10.11 23.16
C CYS A 235 -14.73 8.92 22.95
N LEU A 236 -14.44 8.12 21.93
CA LEU A 236 -14.98 6.78 21.76
C LEU A 236 -13.87 5.77 22.01
N ILE A 237 -14.16 4.70 22.73
CA ILE A 237 -13.22 3.60 22.98
C ILE A 237 -13.73 2.27 22.43
N ASP A 238 -12.79 1.40 22.10
CA ASP A 238 -12.99 0.05 21.55
C ASP A 238 -11.80 -0.85 21.92
N GLU A 239 -11.94 -2.15 21.70
CA GLU A 239 -10.88 -3.16 21.77
C GLU A 239 -9.96 -2.99 23.00
N VAL A 240 -10.57 -2.93 24.18
CA VAL A 240 -9.84 -2.84 25.45
C VAL A 240 -9.39 -4.22 25.87
N ASP A 241 -8.10 -4.39 26.14
CA ASP A 241 -7.56 -5.71 26.49
C ASP A 241 -6.25 -5.63 27.27
N ILE A 242 -5.80 -6.78 27.81
CA ILE A 242 -4.43 -6.97 28.30
C ILE A 242 -3.79 -8.14 27.56
N ARG A 243 -2.85 -7.86 26.65
CA ARG A 243 -2.29 -8.86 25.73
C ARG A 243 -0.80 -9.14 26.00
N PRO A 244 -0.31 -10.36 25.75
CA PRO A 244 1.12 -10.62 25.72
C PRO A 244 1.78 -9.75 24.65
N ALA A 245 2.92 -9.15 24.99
CA ALA A 245 3.63 -8.22 24.12
C ALA A 245 5.03 -8.71 23.77
N MET A 246 5.52 -8.34 22.59
CA MET A 246 6.93 -8.50 22.18
C MET A 246 7.45 -9.94 22.12
N ASP A 247 6.56 -10.91 21.88
CA ASP A 247 6.97 -12.29 21.67
C ASP A 247 7.48 -12.53 20.25
N VAL A 248 8.44 -13.45 20.15
CA VAL A 248 9.05 -13.87 18.89
C VAL A 248 9.06 -15.39 18.74
N GLY A 249 8.61 -15.91 17.60
CA GLY A 249 8.80 -17.32 17.27
C GLY A 249 10.29 -17.70 17.18
N ILE A 250 11.02 -17.01 16.32
CA ILE A 250 12.46 -17.16 16.11
C ILE A 250 13.15 -15.78 16.16
N GLY A 251 14.04 -15.58 17.14
CA GLY A 251 14.83 -14.36 17.29
C GLY A 251 16.26 -14.50 16.77
N ILE A 252 16.75 -13.49 16.03
CA ILE A 252 18.15 -13.37 15.62
C ILE A 252 18.69 -12.03 16.16
N VAL A 253 19.53 -12.10 17.19
CA VAL A 253 19.82 -10.95 18.05
C VAL A 253 21.26 -10.49 17.87
N ASP A 254 21.49 -9.27 17.36
CA ASP A 254 22.78 -8.59 17.59
C ASP A 254 22.71 -7.72 18.85
N LYS A 255 21.73 -6.81 18.87
CA LYS A 255 21.39 -5.97 20.02
C LYS A 255 19.91 -6.06 20.30
N THR A 256 19.51 -5.98 21.57
CA THR A 256 18.11 -5.79 21.92
C THR A 256 17.66 -4.35 21.62
N GLN A 257 16.36 -4.12 21.54
CA GLN A 257 15.78 -2.78 21.40
C GLN A 257 14.70 -2.60 22.47
N PRO A 258 15.10 -2.30 23.72
CA PRO A 258 14.17 -2.22 24.84
C PRO A 258 13.38 -0.90 24.86
N LEU A 259 12.99 -0.34 23.72
CA LEU A 259 12.27 0.95 23.61
C LEU A 259 10.76 0.74 23.42
N ALA A 260 10.09 0.30 24.49
CA ALA A 260 8.71 -0.20 24.43
C ALA A 260 7.64 0.66 25.13
N HIS A 261 8.00 1.77 25.79
CA HIS A 261 7.02 2.73 26.30
C HIS A 261 6.17 3.34 25.16
N TYR A 262 4.90 3.67 25.43
CA TYR A 262 3.98 4.31 24.48
C TYR A 262 4.63 5.48 23.71
N ASP A 263 5.21 6.42 24.44
CA ASP A 263 5.85 7.61 23.86
C ASP A 263 7.09 7.29 22.99
N HIS A 264 7.75 6.14 23.12
CA HIS A 264 8.82 5.74 22.19
C HIS A 264 8.28 5.50 20.77
N GLN A 265 7.01 5.12 20.66
CA GLN A 265 6.34 4.85 19.39
C GLN A 265 5.66 6.10 18.81
N THR A 266 5.28 7.05 19.67
CA THR A 266 4.34 8.13 19.27
C THR A 266 4.92 9.54 19.29
N LYS A 267 6.00 9.80 20.03
CA LYS A 267 6.64 11.13 20.02
C LYS A 267 7.60 11.28 18.84
N GLU A 268 7.44 12.37 18.09
CA GLU A 268 8.28 12.77 16.95
C GLU A 268 9.78 12.78 17.23
N ARG A 269 10.20 13.05 18.46
CA ARG A 269 11.62 13.08 18.84
C ARG A 269 12.31 11.71 18.70
N TYR A 270 11.55 10.62 18.70
CA TYR A 270 12.12 9.29 18.51
C TYR A 270 12.02 8.91 17.04
N ALA A 271 13.14 8.44 16.49
CA ALA A 271 13.07 7.67 15.24
C ALA A 271 12.12 6.50 15.45
N ILE A 272 11.40 6.12 14.40
CA ILE A 272 10.51 4.96 14.43
C ILE A 272 11.34 3.73 14.86
N ASN A 273 11.13 3.28 16.10
CA ASN A 273 11.82 2.15 16.70
C ASN A 273 10.82 1.03 16.92
N ILE A 274 11.15 -0.18 16.49
CA ILE A 274 10.31 -1.34 16.74
C ILE A 274 10.90 -2.08 17.94
N PRO A 275 10.16 -2.24 19.05
CA PRO A 275 10.69 -2.94 20.21
C PRO A 275 11.12 -4.36 19.82
N ALA A 276 12.28 -4.79 20.32
CA ALA A 276 12.82 -6.10 20.00
C ALA A 276 13.48 -6.70 21.23
N PHE A 277 13.06 -7.92 21.57
CA PHE A 277 13.68 -8.73 22.63
C PHE A 277 13.72 -8.03 24.01
N PHE A 278 12.67 -7.25 24.35
CA PHE A 278 12.60 -6.49 25.60
C PHE A 278 12.81 -7.40 26.83
N ASP A 279 11.98 -8.43 26.97
CA ASP A 279 12.03 -9.42 28.06
C ASP A 279 13.34 -10.22 28.13
N TYR A 280 14.16 -10.10 27.10
CA TYR A 280 15.41 -10.82 26.93
C TYR A 280 16.63 -9.90 26.98
N THR A 281 16.47 -8.68 27.52
CA THR A 281 17.57 -7.72 27.72
C THR A 281 18.16 -7.88 29.13
N ALA A 282 19.47 -8.18 29.22
CA ALA A 282 20.19 -8.21 30.49
C ALA A 282 20.87 -6.87 30.82
N ASP A 283 21.48 -6.24 29.82
CA ASP A 283 22.12 -4.93 29.95
C ASP A 283 21.37 -3.94 29.06
N TYR A 284 20.57 -3.08 29.67
CA TYR A 284 19.71 -2.13 28.97
C TYR A 284 20.50 -0.98 28.31
N GLU A 285 21.62 -0.58 28.91
CA GLU A 285 22.47 0.49 28.37
C GLU A 285 23.24 0.00 27.13
N LYS A 286 23.85 -1.18 27.23
CA LYS A 286 24.61 -1.80 26.12
C LYS A 286 23.72 -2.58 25.16
N ARG A 287 22.45 -2.79 25.52
CA ARG A 287 21.44 -3.54 24.77
C ARG A 287 21.87 -4.98 24.49
N LEU A 288 22.41 -5.64 25.51
CA LEU A 288 22.87 -7.01 25.42
C LEU A 288 21.78 -7.98 25.86
N PRO A 289 21.63 -9.11 25.17
CA PRO A 289 20.65 -10.12 25.55
C PRO A 289 21.06 -10.85 26.83
N VAL A 290 20.09 -11.52 27.46
CA VAL A 290 20.32 -12.41 28.62
C VAL A 290 21.21 -13.61 28.27
N THR A 291 21.91 -14.14 29.28
CA THR A 291 22.72 -15.35 29.15
C THR A 291 21.90 -16.50 28.56
N GLY A 292 22.48 -17.21 27.59
CA GLY A 292 21.84 -18.33 26.89
C GLY A 292 21.19 -17.95 25.55
N ILE A 293 21.02 -16.66 25.25
CA ILE A 293 20.63 -16.20 23.92
C ILE A 293 21.91 -15.94 23.09
N PRO A 294 22.10 -16.64 21.97
CA PRO A 294 23.26 -16.41 21.12
C PRO A 294 23.19 -15.04 20.46
N ARG A 295 24.35 -14.37 20.38
CA ARG A 295 24.48 -13.10 19.68
C ARG A 295 24.92 -13.32 18.23
N ALA A 296 24.11 -12.88 17.28
CA ALA A 296 24.38 -12.91 15.85
C ALA A 296 25.01 -11.58 15.38
N GLY A 297 26.17 -11.23 15.95
CA GLY A 297 26.92 -10.04 15.56
C GLY A 297 27.80 -10.29 14.33
N GLY A 298 28.08 -9.23 13.55
CA GLY A 298 28.94 -9.30 12.37
C GLY A 298 28.24 -9.81 11.11
N GLU A 299 29.04 -10.26 10.14
CA GLU A 299 28.55 -10.82 8.88
C GLU A 299 28.20 -12.30 9.03
N GLY A 300 27.13 -12.73 8.35
CA GLY A 300 26.78 -14.14 8.29
C GLY A 300 25.48 -14.43 7.58
N VAL A 301 25.09 -15.70 7.58
CA VAL A 301 23.83 -16.17 6.99
C VAL A 301 23.08 -17.05 7.98
N VAL A 302 21.78 -16.82 8.12
CA VAL A 302 20.88 -17.71 8.88
C VAL A 302 19.84 -18.26 7.91
N ARG A 303 19.74 -19.59 7.82
CA ARG A 303 18.76 -20.27 6.96
C ARG A 303 17.64 -20.84 7.81
N ILE A 304 16.38 -20.59 7.44
CA ILE A 304 15.20 -21.18 8.10
C ILE A 304 14.31 -21.77 7.01
N LYS A 305 13.99 -23.06 7.10
CA LYS A 305 13.27 -23.75 6.03
C LYS A 305 12.27 -24.81 6.49
N ASN A 306 11.35 -25.18 5.61
CA ASN A 306 10.55 -26.41 5.63
C ASN A 306 9.66 -26.61 6.86
N GLY A 307 8.75 -25.69 7.19
CA GLY A 307 7.79 -25.93 8.26
C GLY A 307 6.97 -24.71 8.61
N ARG A 308 6.49 -24.66 9.86
CA ARG A 308 5.50 -23.67 10.28
C ARG A 308 5.91 -22.89 11.50
N ILE A 309 5.51 -21.62 11.57
CA ILE A 309 5.64 -20.79 12.76
C ILE A 309 4.28 -20.13 13.01
N GLU A 310 3.71 -20.34 14.20
CA GLU A 310 2.35 -19.92 14.51
C GLU A 310 2.28 -19.20 15.85
N ALA A 311 1.63 -18.02 15.84
CA ALA A 311 1.25 -17.33 17.05
C ALA A 311 0.14 -18.11 17.76
N GLY A 312 0.38 -18.53 19.00
CA GLY A 312 -0.61 -19.20 19.85
C GLY A 312 -1.68 -18.25 20.41
N PHE A 313 -1.49 -16.94 20.30
CA PHE A 313 -2.43 -15.90 20.70
C PHE A 313 -2.19 -14.61 19.92
N GLU A 314 -3.24 -13.79 19.74
CA GLU A 314 -3.13 -12.48 19.10
C GLU A 314 -2.44 -11.48 20.04
N GLY A 315 -1.13 -11.30 19.85
CA GLY A 315 -0.30 -10.44 20.71
C GLY A 315 -0.30 -8.97 20.29
N ILE A 316 0.64 -8.21 20.84
CA ILE A 316 0.92 -6.84 20.43
C ILE A 316 2.41 -6.65 20.21
N HIS A 317 2.78 -5.98 19.10
CA HIS A 317 4.18 -5.86 18.68
C HIS A 317 4.90 -7.22 18.74
N SER A 318 4.32 -8.25 18.12
CA SER A 318 4.83 -9.62 18.18
C SER A 318 5.09 -10.14 16.76
N TRP A 319 6.10 -10.99 16.61
CA TRP A 319 6.54 -11.48 15.29
C TRP A 319 6.82 -12.97 15.28
N ALA A 320 6.55 -13.66 14.18
CA ALA A 320 7.02 -15.04 14.06
C ALA A 320 8.55 -15.09 13.90
N ILE A 321 9.14 -14.12 13.20
CA ILE A 321 10.59 -13.96 13.07
C ILE A 321 10.96 -12.49 13.31
N GLN A 322 11.92 -12.23 14.18
CA GLN A 322 12.48 -10.90 14.36
C GLN A 322 14.00 -10.95 14.30
N SER A 323 14.61 -10.00 13.59
CA SER A 323 16.07 -9.86 13.51
C SER A 323 16.51 -8.42 13.73
N THR A 324 17.45 -8.23 14.64
CA THR A 324 18.20 -6.97 14.83
C THR A 324 19.61 -7.04 14.28
N ALA A 325 20.03 -8.19 13.73
CA ALA A 325 21.36 -8.44 13.20
C ALA A 325 21.53 -7.85 11.79
N LYS A 326 22.07 -6.64 11.69
CA LYS A 326 22.19 -5.89 10.42
C LYS A 326 23.14 -6.50 9.39
N GLY A 327 24.15 -7.24 9.85
CA GLY A 327 25.15 -7.90 8.99
C GLY A 327 24.79 -9.33 8.62
N VAL A 328 23.69 -9.88 9.15
CA VAL A 328 23.30 -11.26 8.94
C VAL A 328 22.15 -11.33 7.93
N LYS A 329 22.39 -12.02 6.81
CA LYS A 329 21.34 -12.32 5.83
C LYS A 329 20.46 -13.45 6.33
N LEU A 330 19.15 -13.27 6.30
CA LEU A 330 18.22 -14.37 6.47
C LEU A 330 17.83 -14.97 5.13
N GLU A 331 17.88 -16.29 5.01
CA GLU A 331 17.30 -17.02 3.88
C GLU A 331 16.09 -17.81 4.41
N LEU A 332 14.89 -17.39 4.01
CA LEU A 332 13.64 -18.07 4.32
C LEU A 332 13.18 -18.88 3.10
N ASP A 333 12.99 -20.19 3.27
CA ASP A 333 12.61 -21.08 2.18
C ASP A 333 11.54 -22.09 2.60
N ASN A 334 10.39 -22.09 1.92
CA ASN A 334 9.33 -23.06 2.18
C ASN A 334 8.81 -23.03 3.63
N VAL A 335 8.53 -21.83 4.15
CA VAL A 335 8.00 -21.61 5.50
C VAL A 335 6.60 -21.03 5.44
N GLU A 336 5.68 -21.61 6.22
CA GLU A 336 4.35 -21.05 6.45
C GLU A 336 4.31 -20.34 7.81
N ILE A 337 3.84 -19.11 7.83
CA ILE A 337 3.76 -18.29 9.04
C ILE A 337 2.33 -17.82 9.26
N LYS A 338 1.82 -18.04 10.48
CA LYS A 338 0.52 -17.55 10.94
C LYS A 338 0.72 -16.63 12.14
N ALA A 339 0.39 -15.36 11.99
CA ALA A 339 0.54 -14.37 13.05
C ALA A 339 -0.70 -13.47 13.15
N GLY A 340 -0.90 -12.84 14.30
CA GLY A 340 -2.00 -11.91 14.46
C GLY A 340 -1.93 -11.05 15.72
N GLY A 341 -2.74 -10.01 15.74
CA GLY A 341 -2.84 -9.03 16.81
C GLY A 341 -2.49 -7.60 16.38
N ILE A 342 -2.35 -6.68 17.33
CA ILE A 342 -2.14 -5.26 17.05
C ILE A 342 -0.66 -4.98 16.81
N SER A 343 -0.32 -4.31 15.71
CA SER A 343 1.09 -4.09 15.31
C SER A 343 1.91 -5.40 15.26
N ALA A 344 1.27 -6.54 14.97
CA ALA A 344 1.90 -7.85 14.92
C ALA A 344 2.10 -8.33 13.48
N GLY A 345 3.23 -8.98 13.20
CA GLY A 345 3.62 -9.36 11.84
C GLY A 345 4.19 -10.77 11.75
N ALA A 346 4.42 -11.24 10.53
CA ALA A 346 5.14 -12.47 10.29
C ALA A 346 6.65 -12.29 10.48
N ALA A 347 7.23 -11.25 9.88
CA ALA A 347 8.68 -11.07 9.93
C ALA A 347 9.11 -9.59 9.98
N GLU A 348 10.06 -9.28 10.86
CA GLU A 348 10.70 -7.96 10.97
C GLU A 348 12.22 -8.12 10.92
N LEU A 349 12.80 -7.83 9.76
CA LEU A 349 14.12 -8.27 9.33
C LEU A 349 15.01 -7.09 8.90
N GLN A 350 16.33 -7.27 8.99
CA GLN A 350 17.28 -6.31 8.44
C GLN A 350 17.64 -6.64 6.98
N TRP A 351 17.99 -7.88 6.65
CA TRP A 351 18.39 -8.28 5.30
C TRP A 351 17.92 -9.70 5.04
N ALA A 352 17.24 -9.95 3.91
CA ALA A 352 16.68 -11.28 3.65
C ALA A 352 16.52 -11.62 2.16
N ASP A 353 16.64 -12.92 1.87
CA ASP A 353 16.01 -13.54 0.70
C ASP A 353 14.84 -14.41 1.18
N ILE A 354 13.69 -14.29 0.53
CA ILE A 354 12.45 -14.95 0.95
C ILE A 354 11.83 -15.64 -0.25
N ARG A 355 11.69 -16.97 -0.18
CA ARG A 355 11.11 -17.74 -1.28
C ARG A 355 10.23 -18.90 -0.85
N ASN A 356 9.24 -19.20 -1.69
CA ASN A 356 8.33 -20.33 -1.50
C ASN A 356 7.58 -20.28 -0.16
N CYS A 357 7.43 -19.11 0.45
CA CYS A 357 6.81 -18.95 1.76
C CYS A 357 5.34 -18.57 1.67
N ARG A 358 4.62 -18.77 2.76
CA ARG A 358 3.23 -18.32 2.93
C ARG A 358 3.10 -17.55 4.23
N PHE A 359 2.56 -16.35 4.17
CA PHE A 359 2.36 -15.47 5.31
C PHE A 359 0.87 -15.18 5.46
N GLU A 360 0.27 -15.64 6.54
CA GLU A 360 -1.12 -15.33 6.92
C GLU A 360 -1.10 -14.45 8.18
N VAL A 361 -1.42 -13.17 8.03
CA VAL A 361 -1.32 -12.19 9.11
C VAL A 361 -2.65 -11.51 9.36
N LYS A 362 -3.25 -11.74 10.53
CA LYS A 362 -4.43 -11.02 11.00
C LYS A 362 -4.02 -9.83 11.87
N MET A 363 -3.76 -8.70 11.24
CA MET A 363 -3.41 -7.46 11.93
C MET A 363 -4.53 -6.44 11.78
N PRO A 364 -5.54 -6.42 12.67
CA PRO A 364 -6.74 -5.61 12.47
C PRO A 364 -6.49 -4.10 12.58
N PHE A 365 -5.44 -3.69 13.32
CA PHE A 365 -5.03 -2.29 13.44
C PHE A 365 -3.55 -2.15 13.88
N LEU A 366 -3.09 -0.90 13.97
CA LEU A 366 -1.76 -0.52 14.45
C LEU A 366 -1.84 0.39 15.67
N VAL A 367 -0.88 0.27 16.58
CA VAL A 367 -0.68 1.25 17.65
C VAL A 367 -0.50 2.66 17.07
N GLN A 368 0.34 2.79 16.04
CA GLN A 368 0.70 4.05 15.42
C GLN A 368 0.76 3.87 13.90
N ARG A 369 -0.16 4.49 13.16
CA ARG A 369 -0.28 4.40 11.70
C ARG A 369 0.93 4.95 10.92
N HIS A 370 1.72 5.83 11.51
CA HIS A 370 2.90 6.40 10.83
C HIS A 370 4.09 5.44 10.82
N VAL A 371 4.03 4.36 11.58
CA VAL A 371 5.01 3.29 11.51
C VAL A 371 4.60 2.38 10.36
N SER A 372 5.45 2.29 9.33
CA SER A 372 5.28 1.34 8.22
C SER A 372 5.46 -0.10 8.71
N ILE A 373 4.45 -0.63 9.40
CA ILE A 373 4.35 -2.03 9.83
C ILE A 373 3.61 -2.80 8.74
N CYS A 374 4.26 -3.84 8.24
CA CYS A 374 3.69 -4.78 7.28
C CYS A 374 3.70 -6.19 7.89
N ALA A 375 3.00 -7.12 7.23
CA ALA A 375 3.13 -8.54 7.53
C ALA A 375 4.61 -8.98 7.47
N VAL A 376 5.35 -8.53 6.46
CA VAL A 376 6.80 -8.75 6.34
C VAL A 376 7.51 -7.41 6.09
N ALA A 377 8.57 -7.16 6.86
CA ALA A 377 9.41 -5.98 6.71
C ALA A 377 10.89 -6.35 6.61
N VAL A 378 11.56 -5.85 5.57
CA VAL A 378 13.02 -5.92 5.37
C VAL A 378 13.55 -4.49 5.34
N ARG A 379 14.16 -4.04 6.45
CA ARG A 379 14.46 -2.62 6.71
C ARG A 379 15.89 -2.20 6.40
N GLY A 380 16.82 -3.13 6.28
CA GLY A 380 18.22 -2.85 6.02
C GLY A 380 18.44 -2.32 4.61
N PRO A 381 19.59 -1.66 4.38
CA PRO A 381 19.92 -1.05 3.09
C PRO A 381 20.33 -2.06 2.01
N GLN A 382 20.61 -3.31 2.38
CA GLN A 382 21.12 -4.34 1.47
C GLN A 382 20.04 -4.82 0.48
N PRO A 383 20.40 -5.09 -0.78
CA PRO A 383 19.47 -5.67 -1.76
C PRO A 383 18.95 -7.01 -1.26
N SER A 384 17.66 -7.23 -1.48
CA SER A 384 16.91 -8.40 -1.02
C SER A 384 16.06 -8.94 -2.17
N GLU A 385 15.84 -10.25 -2.20
CA GLU A 385 15.00 -10.92 -3.20
C GLU A 385 13.80 -11.58 -2.53
N VAL A 386 12.59 -11.26 -3.01
CA VAL A 386 11.33 -11.82 -2.51
C VAL A 386 10.59 -12.44 -3.69
N THR A 387 10.57 -13.77 -3.76
CA THR A 387 10.03 -14.49 -4.92
C THR A 387 9.18 -15.70 -4.57
N ARG A 388 8.09 -15.91 -5.32
CA ARG A 388 7.20 -17.05 -5.09
C ARG A 388 6.73 -17.12 -3.64
N ASN A 389 6.20 -16.03 -3.10
CA ASN A 389 5.52 -16.05 -1.79
C ASN A 389 4.03 -15.64 -1.86
N ASP A 390 3.23 -16.24 -0.98
CA ASP A 390 1.84 -15.85 -0.72
C ASP A 390 1.81 -14.91 0.49
N PHE A 391 1.37 -13.67 0.32
CA PHE A 391 1.10 -12.73 1.40
C PHE A 391 -0.40 -12.51 1.56
N ILE A 392 -0.95 -12.89 2.71
CA ILE A 392 -2.38 -12.88 2.98
C ILE A 392 -2.65 -12.12 4.27
N GLY A 393 -3.38 -11.02 4.17
CA GLY A 393 -3.71 -10.14 5.28
C GLY A 393 -2.63 -9.10 5.59
N GLY A 394 -2.71 -8.57 6.81
CA GLY A 394 -1.91 -7.44 7.28
C GLY A 394 -2.50 -6.09 6.88
N GLN A 395 -1.96 -5.02 7.47
CA GLN A 395 -2.27 -3.65 7.06
C GLN A 395 -1.57 -3.29 5.75
N GLY A 396 -0.37 -3.83 5.55
CA GLY A 396 0.34 -3.93 4.29
C GLY A 396 1.06 -5.27 4.27
N CYS A 397 1.40 -5.79 3.09
CA CYS A 397 1.99 -7.12 3.00
C CYS A 397 3.51 -7.09 3.14
N LEU A 398 4.18 -6.22 2.39
CA LEU A 398 5.65 -6.17 2.31
C LEU A 398 6.19 -4.74 2.38
N THR A 399 7.24 -4.54 3.17
CA THR A 399 8.18 -3.43 2.98
C THR A 399 9.61 -3.90 2.75
N ILE A 400 10.30 -3.30 1.79
CA ILE A 400 11.62 -3.73 1.33
C ILE A 400 12.51 -2.52 0.98
N ARG A 401 13.33 -2.08 1.93
CA ARG A 401 14.06 -0.81 1.83
C ARG A 401 15.39 -0.90 1.09
N GLY A 402 15.91 -2.11 0.90
CA GLY A 402 17.15 -2.35 0.17
C GLY A 402 17.07 -1.83 -1.25
N LYS A 403 18.06 -1.04 -1.67
CA LYS A 403 18.14 -0.58 -3.07
C LYS A 403 18.35 -1.75 -4.01
N ARG A 404 17.86 -1.66 -5.25
CA ARG A 404 17.99 -2.72 -6.27
C ARG A 404 17.44 -4.07 -5.83
N SER A 405 16.41 -4.05 -4.98
CA SER A 405 15.73 -5.27 -4.57
C SER A 405 14.83 -5.81 -5.66
N LEU A 406 14.56 -7.11 -5.62
CA LEU A 406 13.72 -7.82 -6.58
C LEU A 406 12.49 -8.38 -5.87
N VAL A 407 11.31 -8.10 -6.40
CA VAL A 407 10.04 -8.64 -5.90
C VAL A 407 9.26 -9.21 -7.07
N HIS A 408 9.19 -10.54 -7.18
CA HIS A 408 8.54 -11.16 -8.33
C HIS A 408 7.88 -12.51 -8.11
N ASP A 409 6.91 -12.84 -8.96
CA ASP A 409 6.17 -14.10 -8.90
C ASP A 409 5.45 -14.30 -7.55
N ASN A 410 5.03 -13.25 -6.85
CA ASN A 410 4.32 -13.35 -5.56
C ASN A 410 2.82 -13.11 -5.72
N LEU A 411 2.04 -13.57 -4.74
CA LEU A 411 0.64 -13.20 -4.54
C LEU A 411 0.51 -12.25 -3.34
N PHE A 412 -0.20 -11.14 -3.51
CA PHE A 412 -0.49 -10.18 -2.45
C PHE A 412 -2.00 -9.99 -2.25
N VAL A 413 -2.51 -10.33 -1.06
CA VAL A 413 -3.91 -10.20 -0.65
C VAL A 413 -3.97 -9.33 0.61
N ASN A 414 -3.86 -8.02 0.43
CA ASN A 414 -3.85 -7.05 1.53
C ASN A 414 -5.24 -6.88 2.20
N GLU A 415 -5.25 -6.52 3.48
CA GLU A 415 -6.46 -6.27 4.31
C GLU A 415 -6.32 -4.96 5.09
N GLN A 416 -5.96 -3.90 4.38
CA GLN A 416 -5.66 -2.60 4.95
C GLN A 416 -6.90 -1.91 5.54
N THR A 417 -6.89 -1.63 6.85
CA THR A 417 -7.92 -0.82 7.55
C THR A 417 -7.41 0.57 7.96
N VAL A 418 -6.10 0.81 7.95
CA VAL A 418 -5.46 2.13 8.15
C VAL A 418 -4.82 2.64 6.86
N THR A 419 -4.82 3.94 6.57
CA THR A 419 -4.29 4.44 5.29
C THR A 419 -2.77 4.35 5.19
N ASN A 420 -2.26 4.53 3.96
CA ASN A 420 -0.84 4.49 3.60
C ASN A 420 -0.15 3.13 3.81
N HIS A 421 -0.92 2.04 3.95
CA HIS A 421 -0.38 0.69 4.05
C HIS A 421 -0.67 -0.17 2.80
N TYR A 422 0.18 -0.02 1.81
CA TYR A 422 0.11 -0.71 0.52
C TYR A 422 0.48 -2.20 0.63
N SER A 423 0.05 -3.00 -0.36
CA SER A 423 0.53 -4.38 -0.53
C SER A 423 2.05 -4.41 -0.59
N ILE A 424 2.67 -3.46 -1.30
CA ILE A 424 4.11 -3.19 -1.20
C ILE A 424 4.34 -1.70 -0.90
N MET A 425 5.09 -1.39 0.16
CA MET A 425 5.50 -0.03 0.51
C MET A 425 6.98 0.11 0.81
N GLY A 426 7.50 1.35 0.73
CA GLY A 426 8.87 1.65 1.15
C GLY A 426 9.92 0.87 0.36
N THR A 427 9.71 0.76 -0.95
CA THR A 427 10.64 0.11 -1.87
C THR A 427 11.96 0.88 -1.92
N GLY A 428 13.10 0.19 -1.86
CA GLY A 428 14.39 0.84 -2.07
C GLY A 428 14.52 1.35 -3.50
N ASP A 429 15.29 2.41 -3.72
CA ASP A 429 15.54 2.97 -5.06
C ASP A 429 16.02 1.90 -6.03
N SER A 430 15.66 2.05 -7.30
CA SER A 430 16.09 1.16 -8.40
C SER A 430 15.65 -0.30 -8.24
N SER A 431 14.61 -0.56 -7.46
CA SER A 431 14.06 -1.91 -7.31
C SER A 431 13.21 -2.31 -8.52
N ARG A 432 13.02 -3.62 -8.72
CA ARG A 432 12.17 -4.16 -9.80
C ARG A 432 11.06 -5.01 -9.21
N ILE A 433 9.83 -4.75 -9.65
CA ILE A 433 8.62 -5.41 -9.18
C ILE A 433 7.87 -5.99 -10.38
N PHE A 434 7.87 -7.30 -10.55
CA PHE A 434 7.35 -7.90 -11.79
C PHE A 434 6.72 -9.28 -11.62
N ASN A 435 5.85 -9.69 -12.54
CA ASN A 435 5.17 -10.99 -12.51
C ASN A 435 4.39 -11.29 -11.20
N ASN A 436 3.99 -10.27 -10.43
CA ASN A 436 3.20 -10.47 -9.22
C ASN A 436 1.70 -10.36 -9.50
N ARG A 437 0.90 -10.95 -8.62
CA ARG A 437 -0.56 -10.77 -8.55
C ARG A 437 -0.94 -9.96 -7.31
N PHE A 438 -1.68 -8.88 -7.52
CA PHE A 438 -2.21 -8.02 -6.46
C PHE A 438 -3.73 -8.13 -6.44
N GLU A 439 -4.26 -8.74 -5.39
CA GLU A 439 -5.69 -9.04 -5.23
C GLU A 439 -6.12 -8.65 -3.81
N PRO A 440 -5.96 -7.37 -3.42
CA PRO A 440 -6.30 -6.95 -2.06
C PRO A 440 -7.79 -7.12 -1.80
N ARG A 441 -8.13 -7.65 -0.62
CA ARG A 441 -9.51 -7.63 -0.10
C ARG A 441 -9.90 -6.20 0.22
N GLN A 442 -8.96 -5.43 0.78
CA GLN A 442 -9.07 -4.01 1.06
C GLN A 442 -7.70 -3.34 0.98
N GLY A 443 -7.65 -2.13 0.40
CA GLY A 443 -6.43 -1.32 0.36
C GLY A 443 -5.81 -1.15 -1.02
N SER A 444 -4.57 -0.65 -1.02
CA SER A 444 -3.83 -0.31 -2.24
C SER A 444 -2.82 -1.39 -2.67
N GLY A 445 -2.41 -1.35 -3.94
CA GLY A 445 -1.38 -2.20 -4.51
C GLY A 445 0.02 -1.75 -4.09
N ILE A 446 0.70 -0.90 -4.87
CA ILE A 446 2.11 -0.56 -4.68
C ILE A 446 2.28 0.95 -4.45
N TYR A 447 3.19 1.33 -3.54
CA TYR A 447 3.79 2.66 -3.48
C TYR A 447 5.24 2.62 -4.01
N VAL A 448 5.49 3.39 -5.07
CA VAL A 448 6.71 3.31 -5.88
C VAL A 448 7.75 4.33 -5.39
N SER A 449 9.01 3.88 -5.27
CA SER A 449 10.17 4.74 -4.99
C SER A 449 10.83 5.26 -6.28
N ARG A 450 12.06 5.80 -6.20
CA ARG A 450 12.81 6.35 -7.33
C ARG A 450 13.40 5.26 -8.21
N TYR A 451 13.43 5.51 -9.51
CA TYR A 451 14.04 4.63 -10.52
C TYR A 451 13.49 3.20 -10.50
N THR A 452 12.29 3.01 -9.95
CA THR A 452 11.71 1.69 -9.75
C THR A 452 10.99 1.26 -11.02
N GLU A 453 11.20 0.02 -11.43
CA GLU A 453 10.48 -0.58 -12.55
C GLU A 453 9.35 -1.47 -12.04
N VAL A 454 8.13 -1.26 -12.54
CA VAL A 454 6.94 -2.05 -12.21
C VAL A 454 6.35 -2.59 -13.50
N PHE A 455 6.46 -3.90 -13.74
CA PHE A 455 6.09 -4.45 -15.04
C PHE A 455 5.58 -5.89 -15.02
N ASP A 456 4.81 -6.27 -16.04
CA ASP A 456 4.27 -7.63 -16.20
C ASP A 456 3.49 -8.13 -14.95
N ASN A 457 2.93 -7.22 -14.15
CA ASN A 457 2.10 -7.57 -12.99
C ASN A 457 0.60 -7.58 -13.35
N TYR A 458 -0.16 -8.33 -12.56
CA TYR A 458 -1.62 -8.34 -12.59
C TYR A 458 -2.19 -7.69 -11.33
N PHE A 459 -3.14 -6.77 -11.49
CA PHE A 459 -3.88 -6.14 -10.40
C PHE A 459 -5.38 -6.37 -10.57
N SER A 460 -6.05 -6.81 -9.51
CA SER A 460 -7.51 -6.87 -9.40
C SER A 460 -7.92 -6.06 -8.17
N MET A 461 -8.38 -4.83 -8.42
CA MET A 461 -8.63 -3.84 -7.36
C MET A 461 -10.11 -3.48 -7.28
N GLN A 462 -10.56 -3.14 -6.07
CA GLN A 462 -11.88 -2.58 -5.84
C GLN A 462 -11.80 -1.35 -4.91
N THR A 463 -12.84 -0.51 -4.92
CA THR A 463 -12.96 0.56 -3.92
C THR A 463 -13.01 -0.02 -2.51
N SER A 464 -12.45 0.72 -1.55
CA SER A 464 -12.47 0.33 -0.14
C SER A 464 -13.75 0.80 0.56
N PRO A 465 -14.27 0.06 1.55
CA PRO A 465 -15.23 0.62 2.50
C PRO A 465 -14.60 1.77 3.30
N PRO A 466 -15.43 2.57 4.00
CA PRO A 466 -14.97 3.57 4.97
C PRO A 466 -13.95 3.00 5.95
N THR A 467 -12.97 3.82 6.34
CA THR A 467 -11.96 3.46 7.35
C THR A 467 -12.02 4.42 8.53
N CYS A 468 -11.30 4.11 9.61
CA CYS A 468 -11.26 4.97 10.79
C CYS A 468 -10.84 6.41 10.49
N GLU A 469 -9.91 6.58 9.55
CA GLU A 469 -9.37 7.90 9.23
C GLU A 469 -10.31 8.63 8.27
N TYR A 470 -10.74 7.95 7.20
CA TYR A 470 -11.56 8.50 6.13
C TYR A 470 -12.96 7.89 6.14
N GLY A 471 -13.65 8.02 7.28
CA GLY A 471 -14.97 7.41 7.50
C GLY A 471 -16.11 8.16 6.82
N ARG A 472 -15.98 9.47 6.66
CA ARG A 472 -17.03 10.40 6.19
C ARG A 472 -16.52 11.40 5.14
N GLU A 473 -15.38 11.11 4.52
CA GLU A 473 -14.72 11.96 3.53
C GLU A 473 -14.19 11.09 2.39
N GLU A 474 -13.41 11.67 1.47
CA GLU A 474 -12.81 10.90 0.39
C GLU A 474 -11.75 9.90 0.86
N TYR A 475 -11.83 8.66 0.34
CA TYR A 475 -10.77 7.69 0.52
C TYR A 475 -10.34 7.07 -0.80
N SER A 476 -9.06 7.25 -1.13
CA SER A 476 -8.46 6.72 -2.34
C SER A 476 -7.62 5.48 -2.11
N VAL A 477 -7.87 4.47 -2.94
CA VAL A 477 -6.97 3.33 -3.14
C VAL A 477 -6.48 3.31 -4.59
N ALA A 478 -5.26 2.82 -4.80
CA ALA A 478 -4.66 2.76 -6.13
C ALA A 478 -3.94 1.44 -6.37
N ALA A 479 -3.92 0.96 -7.62
CA ALA A 479 -3.11 -0.19 -8.00
C ALA A 479 -1.62 0.17 -7.91
N ILE A 480 -1.22 1.31 -8.47
CA ILE A 480 0.15 1.83 -8.42
C ILE A 480 0.11 3.32 -8.07
N ARG A 481 0.85 3.74 -7.05
CA ARG A 481 1.00 5.15 -6.66
C ARG A 481 2.44 5.62 -6.77
N LEU A 482 2.61 6.79 -7.39
CA LEU A 482 3.83 7.60 -7.36
C LEU A 482 3.53 8.86 -6.56
N GLY A 483 4.40 9.23 -5.63
CA GLY A 483 4.18 10.37 -4.75
C GLY A 483 5.49 11.03 -4.35
N ASP A 484 5.55 12.37 -4.42
CA ASP A 484 6.67 13.14 -3.89
C ASP A 484 6.30 14.42 -3.13
N TYR A 485 5.00 14.63 -2.89
CA TYR A 485 4.47 15.79 -2.16
C TYR A 485 4.93 17.13 -2.78
N ASN A 486 4.84 17.25 -4.11
CA ASN A 486 5.23 18.44 -4.87
C ASN A 486 6.72 18.78 -4.70
N ALA A 487 7.57 17.73 -4.67
CA ALA A 487 9.01 17.91 -4.54
C ALA A 487 9.58 18.64 -5.75
N ALA A 488 10.41 19.64 -5.51
CA ALA A 488 11.12 20.34 -6.58
C ALA A 488 12.11 19.40 -7.30
N PRO A 489 12.43 19.70 -8.58
CA PRO A 489 13.49 19.03 -9.31
C PRO A 489 14.81 18.97 -8.53
N GLY A 490 15.46 17.81 -8.52
CA GLY A 490 16.70 17.58 -7.77
C GLY A 490 16.53 17.31 -6.28
N SER A 491 15.31 17.38 -5.74
CA SER A 491 15.04 17.03 -4.33
C SER A 491 15.37 15.56 -4.04
N PRO A 492 15.94 15.24 -2.86
CA PRO A 492 16.11 13.85 -2.44
C PRO A 492 14.76 13.12 -2.27
N LYS A 493 13.66 13.87 -2.07
CA LYS A 493 12.29 13.35 -1.94
C LYS A 493 11.57 13.16 -3.29
N ALA A 494 12.15 13.63 -4.39
CA ALA A 494 11.53 13.56 -5.71
C ALA A 494 11.27 12.10 -6.12
N SER A 495 10.11 11.84 -6.72
CA SER A 495 9.79 10.58 -7.38
C SER A 495 10.13 10.73 -8.86
N LEU A 496 11.21 10.09 -9.30
CA LEU A 496 11.70 10.25 -10.67
C LEU A 496 12.35 8.99 -11.23
N GLY A 497 12.37 8.90 -12.55
CA GLY A 497 12.99 7.85 -13.35
C GLY A 497 12.30 6.49 -13.23
N SER A 498 11.10 6.43 -12.64
CA SER A 498 10.35 5.19 -12.50
C SER A 498 9.62 4.84 -13.80
N ARG A 499 9.54 3.55 -14.09
CA ARG A 499 8.96 3.01 -15.34
C ARG A 499 7.89 1.99 -15.01
N ILE A 500 6.67 2.21 -15.50
CA ILE A 500 5.51 1.38 -15.22
C ILE A 500 4.97 0.87 -16.55
N TYR A 501 5.15 -0.43 -16.85
CA TYR A 501 4.83 -0.93 -18.18
C TYR A 501 4.35 -2.37 -18.26
N ARG A 502 3.56 -2.70 -19.29
CA ARG A 502 3.02 -4.05 -19.52
C ARG A 502 2.29 -4.66 -18.32
N ASN A 503 1.76 -3.84 -17.43
CA ASN A 503 0.89 -4.31 -16.36
C ASN A 503 -0.54 -4.46 -16.89
N ARG A 504 -1.26 -5.43 -16.36
CA ARG A 504 -2.72 -5.52 -16.51
C ARG A 504 -3.40 -5.12 -15.21
N ILE A 505 -4.30 -4.15 -15.28
CA ILE A 505 -4.98 -3.59 -14.11
C ILE A 505 -6.49 -3.65 -14.34
N ASP A 506 -7.18 -4.46 -13.55
CA ASP A 506 -8.64 -4.56 -13.54
C ASP A 506 -9.18 -3.81 -12.32
N LEU A 507 -10.01 -2.77 -12.54
CA LEU A 507 -10.58 -1.91 -11.52
C LEU A 507 -12.10 -2.07 -11.45
N LEU A 508 -12.61 -2.38 -10.26
CA LEU A 508 -14.03 -2.42 -9.94
C LEU A 508 -14.41 -1.32 -8.95
N ALA A 509 -14.96 -0.22 -9.46
CA ALA A 509 -15.42 0.88 -8.62
C ALA A 509 -16.85 0.62 -8.12
N LYS A 510 -16.95 0.21 -6.84
CA LYS A 510 -18.19 0.00 -6.09
C LYS A 510 -18.57 1.25 -5.31
N ASP A 511 -19.86 1.47 -5.15
CA ASP A 511 -20.40 2.53 -4.31
C ASP A 511 -20.65 2.03 -2.88
N PHE A 512 -20.58 2.96 -1.92
CA PHE A 512 -20.93 2.76 -0.53
C PHE A 512 -21.96 3.83 -0.15
N PRO A 513 -23.27 3.48 -0.14
CA PRO A 513 -24.33 4.46 0.06
C PRO A 513 -24.20 5.24 1.37
N GLU A 514 -23.81 4.53 2.44
CA GLU A 514 -23.62 5.10 3.77
C GLU A 514 -22.16 4.96 4.25
N PRO A 515 -21.65 5.96 5.00
CA PRO A 515 -22.31 7.24 5.28
C PRO A 515 -22.38 8.13 4.03
N LYS A 516 -23.42 8.96 3.91
CA LYS A 516 -23.67 9.79 2.72
C LYS A 516 -22.48 10.63 2.28
N GLU A 517 -21.71 11.14 3.24
CA GLU A 517 -20.56 12.01 3.01
C GLU A 517 -19.34 11.27 2.44
N TYR A 518 -19.20 9.96 2.70
CA TYR A 518 -18.05 9.17 2.28
C TYR A 518 -17.96 9.06 0.75
N ILE A 519 -16.79 9.37 0.18
CA ILE A 519 -16.54 9.28 -1.26
C ILE A 519 -15.52 8.17 -1.53
N PRO A 520 -15.94 6.97 -1.96
CA PRO A 520 -15.01 5.92 -2.33
C PRO A 520 -14.27 6.30 -3.63
N MET A 521 -12.95 6.14 -3.64
CA MET A 521 -12.13 6.42 -4.81
C MET A 521 -11.20 5.25 -5.16
N LEU A 522 -11.12 4.92 -6.45
CA LEU A 522 -10.25 3.86 -6.98
C LEU A 522 -9.54 4.29 -8.24
N TYR A 523 -8.21 4.15 -8.27
CA TYR A 523 -7.40 4.53 -9.42
C TYR A 523 -6.49 3.40 -9.88
N GLY A 524 -6.23 3.33 -11.20
CA GLY A 524 -5.23 2.40 -11.73
C GLY A 524 -3.84 2.89 -11.36
N ILE A 525 -3.43 3.98 -12.01
CA ILE A 525 -2.17 4.66 -11.73
C ILE A 525 -2.48 6.02 -11.12
N TYR A 526 -2.08 6.20 -9.87
CA TYR A 526 -2.13 7.47 -9.15
C TYR A 526 -0.77 8.16 -9.27
N TYR A 527 -0.67 9.11 -10.19
CA TYR A 527 0.51 9.89 -10.48
C TYR A 527 0.53 11.21 -9.71
N SER A 528 1.28 11.26 -8.60
CA SER A 528 1.47 12.46 -7.77
C SER A 528 2.94 12.81 -7.60
N ALA A 529 3.66 12.80 -8.73
CA ALA A 529 5.07 13.12 -8.81
C ALA A 529 5.28 14.41 -9.63
N SER A 530 6.32 15.16 -9.28
CA SER A 530 6.65 16.45 -9.89
C SER A 530 8.15 16.74 -9.92
N GLY A 531 8.95 16.03 -9.13
CA GLY A 531 10.38 16.27 -9.00
C GLY A 531 11.24 15.67 -10.11
N GLY A 532 10.65 14.98 -11.08
CA GLY A 532 11.33 14.51 -12.29
C GLY A 532 10.43 13.69 -13.20
N GLU A 533 10.97 13.30 -14.35
CA GLU A 533 10.26 12.52 -15.36
C GLU A 533 10.05 11.07 -14.93
N ASN A 534 8.89 10.51 -15.26
CA ASN A 534 8.55 9.11 -15.07
C ASN A 534 7.77 8.63 -16.30
N GLU A 535 7.86 7.34 -16.60
CA GLU A 535 7.25 6.74 -17.79
C GLU A 535 6.17 5.72 -17.42
N VAL A 536 5.03 5.79 -18.10
CA VAL A 536 3.92 4.86 -17.97
C VAL A 536 3.50 4.41 -19.36
N PHE A 537 3.77 3.16 -19.73
CA PHE A 537 3.58 2.74 -21.12
C PHE A 537 3.22 1.28 -21.33
N ASP A 538 2.59 0.97 -22.47
CA ASP A 538 2.22 -0.40 -22.84
C ASP A 538 1.38 -1.13 -21.75
N ASN A 539 0.70 -0.41 -20.84
CA ASN A 539 -0.18 -1.01 -19.84
C ASN A 539 -1.60 -1.22 -20.41
N GLU A 540 -2.29 -2.23 -19.89
CA GLU A 540 -3.69 -2.49 -20.18
C GLU A 540 -4.53 -2.29 -18.90
N ILE A 541 -5.44 -1.33 -18.92
CA ILE A 541 -6.22 -0.93 -17.73
C ILE A 541 -7.71 -0.97 -18.04
N HIS A 542 -8.44 -1.80 -17.30
CA HIS A 542 -9.89 -1.96 -17.37
C HIS A 542 -10.54 -1.27 -16.18
N VAL A 543 -11.49 -0.38 -16.44
CA VAL A 543 -12.23 0.38 -15.43
C VAL A 543 -13.72 0.10 -15.58
N ARG A 544 -14.32 -0.43 -14.51
CA ARG A 544 -15.76 -0.63 -14.42
C ARG A 544 -16.29 0.05 -13.17
N LYS A 545 -17.02 1.15 -13.35
CA LYS A 545 -17.87 1.74 -12.31
C LYS A 545 -19.24 1.09 -12.36
N GLU A 546 -19.66 0.42 -11.28
CA GLU A 546 -20.91 -0.37 -11.28
C GLU A 546 -22.14 0.50 -11.52
N ASN A 547 -22.18 1.67 -10.87
CA ASN A 547 -23.19 2.70 -11.08
C ASN A 547 -22.49 3.99 -11.55
N PRO A 548 -22.48 4.31 -12.86
CA PRO A 548 -21.85 5.52 -13.38
C PRO A 548 -22.30 6.83 -12.70
N GLY A 549 -23.55 6.89 -12.24
CA GLY A 549 -24.14 8.05 -11.57
C GLY A 549 -23.88 8.13 -10.05
N SER A 550 -23.19 7.16 -9.44
CA SER A 550 -22.88 7.23 -8.02
C SER A 550 -21.82 8.28 -7.68
N LYS A 551 -21.68 8.60 -6.39
CA LYS A 551 -20.63 9.50 -5.87
C LYS A 551 -19.21 8.95 -6.00
N THR A 552 -19.05 7.64 -6.22
CA THR A 552 -17.75 6.98 -6.39
C THR A 552 -16.92 7.64 -7.49
N GLU A 553 -15.66 7.93 -7.22
CA GLU A 553 -14.74 8.48 -8.22
C GLU A 553 -13.73 7.43 -8.66
N THR A 554 -13.48 7.33 -9.96
CA THR A 554 -12.49 6.39 -10.47
C THR A 554 -11.95 6.84 -11.83
N ALA A 555 -10.72 6.44 -12.12
CA ALA A 555 -10.06 6.64 -13.40
C ALA A 555 -8.96 5.58 -13.57
N ALA A 556 -8.62 5.24 -14.82
CA ALA A 556 -7.45 4.41 -15.09
C ALA A 556 -6.16 5.16 -14.74
N LEU A 557 -6.11 6.46 -15.05
CA LEU A 557 -4.97 7.32 -14.78
C LEU A 557 -5.42 8.60 -14.06
N TYR A 558 -4.82 8.87 -12.91
CA TYR A 558 -5.10 10.02 -12.06
C TYR A 558 -3.83 10.86 -11.89
N VAL A 559 -3.80 12.10 -12.40
CA VAL A 559 -2.58 12.92 -12.50
C VAL A 559 -2.71 14.20 -11.68
N CYS A 560 -1.90 14.31 -10.62
CA CYS A 560 -1.86 15.44 -9.67
C CYS A 560 -0.48 15.57 -8.98
N GLY A 561 0.50 16.14 -9.68
CA GLY A 561 1.84 16.41 -9.12
C GLY A 561 2.06 17.84 -8.61
N GLY A 562 1.12 18.75 -8.89
CA GLY A 562 1.30 20.19 -8.76
C GLY A 562 1.46 20.86 -10.13
N PRO A 563 1.15 22.17 -10.24
CA PRO A 563 1.06 22.86 -11.53
C PRO A 563 2.39 23.45 -12.04
N ARG A 564 3.55 23.10 -11.47
CA ARG A 564 4.81 23.84 -11.69
C ARG A 564 5.95 23.11 -12.38
N TYR A 565 6.18 21.83 -12.04
CA TYR A 565 7.45 21.16 -12.36
C TYR A 565 7.25 20.09 -13.44
N PHE A 566 7.59 18.82 -13.19
CA PHE A 566 7.48 17.78 -14.20
C PHE A 566 6.08 17.16 -14.24
N GLY A 567 5.71 16.70 -15.43
CA GLY A 567 4.61 15.76 -15.65
C GLY A 567 5.12 14.34 -15.87
N GLY A 568 4.20 13.44 -16.20
CA GLY A 568 4.52 12.08 -16.65
C GLY A 568 4.46 11.93 -18.17
N LEU A 569 5.19 10.94 -18.69
CA LEU A 569 5.06 10.47 -20.07
C LEU A 569 4.17 9.21 -20.09
N PHE A 570 2.99 9.33 -20.69
CA PHE A 570 1.99 8.27 -20.73
C PHE A 570 1.78 7.83 -22.19
N TYR A 571 2.31 6.68 -22.60
CA TYR A 571 2.27 6.31 -24.01
C TYR A 571 1.95 4.85 -24.32
N ARG A 572 1.23 4.61 -25.43
CA ARG A 572 0.83 3.26 -25.88
C ARG A 572 0.06 2.44 -24.83
N ASN A 573 -0.57 3.09 -23.86
CA ASN A 573 -1.46 2.40 -22.93
C ASN A 573 -2.82 2.15 -23.59
N ARG A 574 -3.50 1.10 -23.13
CA ARG A 574 -4.85 0.72 -23.55
C ARG A 574 -5.79 0.85 -22.37
N PHE A 575 -6.75 1.75 -22.48
CA PHE A 575 -7.73 2.04 -21.44
C PHE A 575 -9.10 1.56 -21.88
N PHE A 576 -9.74 0.69 -21.10
CA PHE A 576 -11.11 0.24 -21.32
C PHE A 576 -11.98 0.79 -20.19
N SER A 577 -12.97 1.63 -20.47
CA SER A 577 -13.68 2.34 -19.38
C SER A 577 -15.14 2.66 -19.71
N ASN A 578 -16.01 2.68 -18.69
CA ASN A 578 -17.38 3.20 -18.78
C ASN A 578 -17.56 4.59 -18.14
N VAL A 579 -16.46 5.24 -17.78
CA VAL A 579 -16.33 6.58 -17.18
C VAL A 579 -15.09 7.27 -17.76
N PRO A 580 -14.83 8.57 -17.53
CA PRO A 580 -13.58 9.20 -17.98
C PRO A 580 -12.36 8.36 -17.55
N ALA A 581 -11.56 7.94 -18.52
CA ALA A 581 -10.43 7.04 -18.30
C ALA A 581 -9.25 7.76 -17.63
N VAL A 582 -9.11 9.06 -17.89
CA VAL A 582 -8.03 9.89 -17.35
C VAL A 582 -8.60 11.09 -16.63
N TRP A 583 -8.08 11.40 -15.45
CA TRP A 583 -8.33 12.66 -14.76
C TRP A 583 -7.03 13.41 -14.50
N ILE A 584 -6.91 14.60 -15.07
CA ILE A 584 -5.73 15.48 -14.96
C ILE A 584 -6.09 16.71 -14.14
N ALA A 585 -5.19 17.15 -13.25
CA ALA A 585 -5.42 18.27 -12.34
C ALA A 585 -6.68 18.08 -11.49
N SER A 586 -6.56 17.20 -10.52
CA SER A 586 -7.69 16.61 -9.81
C SER A 586 -7.86 17.21 -8.40
N ARG A 587 -8.66 16.58 -7.55
CA ARG A 587 -8.91 17.04 -6.17
C ARG A 587 -7.64 17.22 -5.34
N TYR A 588 -6.61 16.41 -5.62
CA TYR A 588 -5.35 16.41 -4.88
C TYR A 588 -4.30 17.39 -5.42
N GLY A 589 -4.64 18.22 -6.41
CA GLY A 589 -3.77 19.27 -6.91
C GLY A 589 -3.72 19.40 -8.42
N GLY A 590 -3.08 20.47 -8.90
CA GLY A 590 -2.83 20.70 -10.31
C GLY A 590 -1.92 19.66 -10.95
N ALA A 591 -1.76 19.75 -12.27
CA ALA A 591 -0.84 18.92 -13.03
C ALA A 591 -0.12 19.78 -14.08
N ALA A 592 1.13 19.46 -14.38
CA ALA A 592 1.90 20.20 -15.36
C ALA A 592 2.64 19.28 -16.33
N HIS A 593 2.96 19.78 -17.52
CA HIS A 593 3.91 19.20 -18.49
C HIS A 593 3.73 17.70 -18.77
N SER A 594 2.51 17.20 -18.63
CA SER A 594 2.18 15.78 -18.83
C SER A 594 1.86 15.52 -20.29
N GLN A 595 2.36 14.41 -20.82
CA GLN A 595 2.17 14.05 -22.23
C GLN A 595 1.47 12.70 -22.35
N LEU A 596 0.37 12.67 -23.10
CA LEU A 596 -0.37 11.45 -23.42
C LEU A 596 -0.21 11.17 -24.91
N ILE A 597 0.54 10.12 -25.28
CA ILE A 597 0.99 9.87 -26.64
C ILE A 597 0.55 8.48 -27.13
N ASN A 598 -0.14 8.39 -28.26
CA ASN A 598 -0.50 7.11 -28.90
C ASN A 598 -1.23 6.12 -27.97
N ASN A 599 -2.01 6.61 -27.01
CA ASN A 599 -2.83 5.75 -26.16
C ASN A 599 -4.14 5.40 -26.88
N LEU A 600 -4.72 4.25 -26.55
CA LEU A 600 -6.04 3.82 -27.01
C LEU A 600 -7.06 3.91 -25.87
N PHE A 601 -8.13 4.66 -26.09
CA PHE A 601 -9.29 4.77 -25.21
C PHE A 601 -10.46 3.99 -25.80
N VAL A 602 -10.92 2.94 -25.14
CA VAL A 602 -12.11 2.17 -25.54
C VAL A 602 -13.23 2.45 -24.54
N MET A 603 -14.18 3.29 -24.94
CA MET A 603 -15.29 3.71 -24.10
C MET A 603 -16.48 2.75 -24.29
N ARG A 604 -16.96 2.11 -23.21
CA ARG A 604 -17.98 1.05 -23.26
C ARG A 604 -19.21 1.36 -22.41
N ASN A 605 -20.38 0.90 -22.85
CA ASN A 605 -21.64 0.86 -22.07
C ASN A 605 -22.02 2.21 -21.43
N THR A 606 -21.77 3.32 -22.11
CA THR A 606 -22.12 4.65 -21.62
C THR A 606 -23.50 5.04 -22.13
N THR A 607 -24.45 5.26 -21.23
CA THR A 607 -25.72 5.92 -21.56
C THR A 607 -25.44 7.42 -21.72
N GLY A 608 -24.77 7.81 -22.81
CA GLY A 608 -24.33 9.18 -23.07
C GLY A 608 -22.91 9.28 -23.64
N ALA A 609 -22.57 10.45 -24.17
CA ALA A 609 -21.23 10.78 -24.65
C ALA A 609 -20.31 11.08 -23.45
N VAL A 610 -19.60 10.06 -22.95
CA VAL A 610 -18.60 10.24 -21.90
C VAL A 610 -17.28 10.64 -22.53
N SER A 611 -16.72 11.78 -22.10
CA SER A 611 -15.39 12.21 -22.52
C SER A 611 -14.32 11.27 -21.95
N PRO A 612 -13.35 10.81 -22.75
CA PRO A 612 -12.27 9.94 -22.25
C PRO A 612 -11.37 10.64 -21.21
N VAL A 613 -11.33 11.97 -21.22
CA VAL A 613 -10.49 12.79 -20.34
C VAL A 613 -11.36 13.75 -19.54
N ARG A 614 -11.10 13.82 -18.22
CA ARG A 614 -11.56 14.86 -17.31
C ARG A 614 -10.40 15.76 -16.90
N MET A 615 -10.63 17.07 -16.78
CA MET A 615 -9.60 18.05 -16.45
C MET A 615 -10.10 19.10 -15.45
N GLY A 616 -9.38 19.25 -14.33
CA GLY A 616 -9.68 20.24 -13.31
C GLY A 616 -10.56 19.73 -12.16
N TRP A 617 -10.61 20.52 -11.09
CA TRP A 617 -11.56 20.38 -9.98
C TRP A 617 -11.89 21.74 -9.35
N GLU A 618 -13.14 22.17 -9.48
CA GLU A 618 -13.60 23.51 -9.08
C GLU A 618 -13.50 23.79 -7.56
N GLY A 619 -13.38 22.75 -6.73
CA GLY A 619 -13.21 22.90 -5.28
C GLY A 619 -11.82 23.39 -4.85
N CYS A 620 -10.89 23.62 -5.79
CA CYS A 620 -9.50 23.97 -5.50
C CYS A 620 -8.94 24.94 -6.54
N THR A 621 -8.50 26.12 -6.10
CA THR A 621 -7.99 27.19 -6.98
C THR A 621 -6.72 26.83 -7.74
N THR A 622 -5.93 25.87 -7.23
CA THR A 622 -4.67 25.43 -7.85
C THR A 622 -4.80 24.12 -8.63
N CYS A 623 -6.02 23.57 -8.72
CA CYS A 623 -6.29 22.29 -9.38
C CYS A 623 -6.56 22.47 -10.87
N TYR A 624 -5.62 23.11 -11.57
CA TYR A 624 -5.63 23.31 -13.01
C TYR A 624 -4.48 22.58 -13.70
N ALA A 625 -4.68 22.25 -14.98
CA ALA A 625 -3.66 21.70 -15.85
C ALA A 625 -2.80 22.81 -16.47
N ASN A 626 -1.48 22.60 -16.54
CA ASN A 626 -0.53 23.52 -17.15
C ASN A 626 0.33 22.78 -18.21
N ASP A 627 0.21 23.18 -19.46
CA ASP A 627 1.03 22.71 -20.59
C ASP A 627 0.96 21.19 -20.78
N VAL A 628 -0.26 20.66 -20.75
CA VAL A 628 -0.54 19.25 -20.99
C VAL A 628 -0.72 18.99 -22.48
N SER A 629 -0.12 17.94 -23.03
CA SER A 629 -0.26 17.60 -24.45
C SER A 629 -0.89 16.23 -24.67
N PHE A 630 -1.84 16.16 -25.59
CA PHE A 630 -2.43 14.92 -26.09
C PHE A 630 -1.98 14.74 -27.54
N ARG A 631 -1.28 13.66 -27.84
CA ARG A 631 -0.64 13.46 -29.14
C ARG A 631 -1.03 12.12 -29.74
N SER A 632 -1.73 12.18 -30.88
CA SER A 632 -2.05 11.01 -31.70
C SER A 632 -2.74 9.86 -30.96
N ASN A 633 -3.49 10.17 -29.90
CA ASN A 633 -4.28 9.17 -29.18
C ASN A 633 -5.43 8.63 -30.07
N GLN A 634 -6.05 7.53 -29.68
CA GLN A 634 -7.16 6.94 -30.41
C GLN A 634 -8.32 6.73 -29.45
N THR A 635 -9.55 6.94 -29.92
CA THR A 635 -10.76 6.70 -29.14
C THR A 635 -11.71 5.82 -29.94
N GLU A 636 -12.18 4.74 -29.33
CA GLU A 636 -13.23 3.84 -29.82
C GLU A 636 -14.46 3.96 -28.92
N GLY A 637 -15.65 3.89 -29.52
CA GLY A 637 -16.93 4.01 -28.80
C GLY A 637 -17.35 5.45 -28.45
N ALA A 638 -16.46 6.44 -28.61
CA ALA A 638 -16.74 7.87 -28.44
C ALA A 638 -15.81 8.73 -29.31
N LEU A 639 -16.10 10.03 -29.43
CA LEU A 639 -15.13 11.01 -29.94
C LEU A 639 -14.14 11.38 -28.84
N PHE A 640 -12.90 11.69 -29.21
CA PHE A 640 -11.97 12.28 -28.27
C PHE A 640 -12.46 13.68 -27.88
N ASN A 641 -12.59 13.91 -26.58
CA ASN A 641 -12.94 15.20 -26.01
C ASN A 641 -12.40 15.30 -24.57
N ILE A 642 -12.31 16.53 -24.07
CA ILE A 642 -11.87 16.84 -22.72
C ILE A 642 -13.04 17.49 -21.97
N GLU A 643 -13.56 16.82 -20.95
CA GLU A 643 -14.48 17.41 -19.98
C GLU A 643 -13.66 18.27 -19.01
N LYS A 644 -13.74 19.59 -19.12
CA LYS A 644 -12.93 20.52 -18.33
C LYS A 644 -13.77 21.48 -17.48
N THR A 645 -13.23 21.83 -16.32
CA THR A 645 -13.79 22.91 -15.49
C THR A 645 -13.54 24.28 -16.13
N LYS A 646 -14.09 25.35 -15.53
CA LYS A 646 -13.87 26.74 -15.96
C LYS A 646 -12.52 27.33 -15.54
N GLN A 647 -11.67 26.55 -14.87
CA GLN A 647 -10.37 27.01 -14.41
C GLN A 647 -9.44 27.27 -15.61
N ASP A 648 -8.41 28.09 -15.38
CA ASP A 648 -7.47 28.54 -16.41
C ASP A 648 -6.46 27.44 -16.75
N HIS A 649 -6.90 26.47 -17.55
CA HIS A 649 -6.10 25.34 -18.02
C HIS A 649 -5.26 25.73 -19.25
N SER A 650 -4.06 25.17 -19.41
CA SER A 650 -3.35 25.14 -20.69
C SER A 650 -3.11 23.71 -21.20
N TYR A 651 -3.45 23.47 -22.46
CA TYR A 651 -3.26 22.18 -23.12
C TYR A 651 -3.21 22.29 -24.64
N GLN A 652 -2.67 21.24 -25.27
CA GLN A 652 -2.58 21.09 -26.73
C GLN A 652 -3.04 19.71 -27.17
N VAL A 653 -3.72 19.63 -28.32
CA VAL A 653 -4.15 18.36 -28.94
C VAL A 653 -3.54 18.27 -30.33
N TYR A 654 -2.84 17.16 -30.59
CA TYR A 654 -2.19 16.84 -31.85
C TYR A 654 -2.74 15.55 -32.45
N TRP A 655 -2.82 15.50 -33.77
CA TRP A 655 -3.23 14.30 -34.52
C TRP A 655 -2.20 13.93 -35.58
N SER A 656 -2.01 12.63 -35.76
CA SER A 656 -1.26 12.11 -36.91
C SER A 656 -2.11 12.24 -38.17
N PHE A 657 -1.54 12.85 -39.20
CA PHE A 657 -2.12 12.93 -40.53
C PHE A 657 -1.17 12.27 -41.52
N SER A 658 -1.67 11.28 -42.28
CA SER A 658 -0.90 10.61 -43.32
C SER A 658 -1.63 10.66 -44.65
N ILE A 659 -0.87 10.87 -45.73
CA ILE A 659 -1.37 10.83 -47.09
C ILE A 659 -0.58 9.81 -47.89
N GLN A 660 -1.29 8.94 -48.63
CA GLN A 660 -0.71 8.06 -49.64
C GLN A 660 -1.10 8.58 -51.02
N LEU A 661 -0.10 8.82 -51.87
CA LEU A 661 -0.31 9.12 -53.28
C LEU A 661 -0.14 7.86 -54.11
N SER A 662 -1.09 7.63 -55.00
CA SER A 662 -0.99 6.62 -56.05
C SER A 662 -1.33 7.22 -57.41
N ASP A 663 -0.76 6.68 -58.47
CA ASP A 663 -1.18 6.99 -59.83
C ASP A 663 -2.54 6.35 -60.16
N LYS A 664 -3.03 6.55 -61.38
CA LYS A 664 -4.29 5.98 -61.86
C LYS A 664 -4.32 4.44 -61.87
N SER A 665 -3.16 3.79 -61.90
CA SER A 665 -3.04 2.33 -61.84
C SER A 665 -3.08 1.79 -60.40
N GLY A 666 -3.10 2.68 -59.41
CA GLY A 666 -2.99 2.34 -57.99
C GLY A 666 -1.54 2.12 -57.55
N THR A 667 -0.55 2.42 -58.40
CA THR A 667 0.87 2.30 -58.06
C THR A 667 1.29 3.51 -57.22
N PRO A 668 2.01 3.34 -56.10
CA PRO A 668 2.45 4.47 -55.29
C PRO A 668 3.35 5.45 -56.04
N VAL A 669 3.14 6.76 -55.83
CA VAL A 669 3.94 7.82 -56.47
C VAL A 669 5.01 8.32 -55.51
N ALA A 670 6.27 8.05 -55.82
CA ALA A 670 7.41 8.44 -54.99
C ALA A 670 7.98 9.83 -55.35
N ARG A 671 8.57 10.50 -54.37
CA ARG A 671 9.24 11.82 -54.48
C ARG A 671 8.35 12.99 -54.89
N GLU A 672 7.04 12.79 -54.94
CA GLU A 672 6.05 13.81 -55.27
C GLU A 672 5.96 14.82 -54.12
N ILE A 673 5.81 16.10 -54.45
CA ILE A 673 5.74 17.17 -53.44
C ILE A 673 4.33 17.22 -52.87
N VAL A 674 4.24 17.19 -51.54
CA VAL A 674 3.02 17.47 -50.81
C VAL A 674 3.22 18.71 -49.95
N GLN A 675 2.36 19.70 -50.13
CA GLN A 675 2.40 20.97 -49.40
C GLN A 675 1.35 20.94 -48.29
N LEU A 676 1.75 21.28 -47.06
CA LEU A 676 0.88 21.56 -45.94
C LEU A 676 0.75 23.08 -45.80
N LEU A 677 -0.48 23.59 -45.78
CA LEU A 677 -0.79 25.02 -45.68
C LEU A 677 -1.65 25.29 -44.45
N ASP A 678 -1.54 26.49 -43.88
CA ASP A 678 -2.46 26.98 -42.85
C ASP A 678 -3.78 27.49 -43.45
N ASP A 679 -4.69 27.94 -42.58
CA ASP A 679 -6.01 28.46 -42.95
C ASP A 679 -5.97 29.68 -43.88
N SER A 680 -4.86 30.41 -43.90
CA SER A 680 -4.65 31.55 -44.80
C SER A 680 -4.09 31.16 -46.17
N GLY A 681 -3.81 29.86 -46.38
CA GLY A 681 -3.16 29.36 -47.59
C GLY A 681 -1.65 29.58 -47.62
N ARG A 682 -1.03 29.94 -46.49
CA ARG A 682 0.43 30.03 -46.39
C ARG A 682 1.00 28.63 -46.21
N ILE A 683 2.02 28.30 -47.00
CA ILE A 683 2.76 27.04 -46.87
C ILE A 683 3.46 27.01 -45.51
N LEU A 684 3.11 26.01 -44.70
CA LEU A 684 3.76 25.72 -43.42
C LEU A 684 4.94 24.77 -43.60
N GLU A 685 4.77 23.74 -44.42
CA GLU A 685 5.77 22.70 -44.65
C GLU A 685 5.59 22.05 -46.02
N GLU A 686 6.69 21.59 -46.62
CA GLU A 686 6.69 20.75 -47.82
C GLU A 686 7.46 19.46 -47.55
N LYS A 687 6.87 18.32 -47.93
CA LYS A 687 7.51 17.01 -47.84
C LYS A 687 7.38 16.28 -49.16
N ARG A 688 8.31 15.35 -49.40
CA ARG A 688 8.25 14.44 -50.56
C ARG A 688 7.76 13.08 -50.13
N THR A 689 6.94 12.44 -50.97
CA THR A 689 6.51 11.06 -50.74
C THR A 689 7.69 10.09 -50.73
N ASP A 690 7.63 9.08 -49.87
CA ASP A 690 8.58 7.97 -49.88
C ASP A 690 8.36 7.01 -51.06
N SER A 691 9.13 5.92 -51.13
CA SER A 691 8.98 4.91 -52.18
C SER A 691 7.63 4.19 -52.20
N ALA A 692 6.88 4.25 -51.09
CA ALA A 692 5.54 3.68 -50.94
C ALA A 692 4.43 4.74 -51.09
N GLY A 693 4.78 5.95 -51.54
CA GLY A 693 3.87 7.05 -51.81
C GLY A 693 3.41 7.80 -50.57
N TRP A 694 4.04 7.61 -49.41
CA TRP A 694 3.57 8.16 -48.14
C TRP A 694 4.24 9.47 -47.74
N VAL A 695 3.45 10.35 -47.13
CA VAL A 695 3.93 11.46 -46.28
C VAL A 695 3.12 11.48 -45.00
N GLN A 696 3.78 11.82 -43.87
CA GLN A 696 3.15 11.92 -42.56
C GLN A 696 3.52 13.24 -41.86
N TRP A 697 2.56 13.77 -41.09
CA TRP A 697 2.70 14.86 -40.15
C TRP A 697 2.05 14.53 -38.81
N GLU A 698 2.45 15.25 -37.77
CA GLU A 698 1.67 15.40 -36.55
C GLU A 698 1.30 16.87 -36.41
N LEU A 699 -0.01 17.16 -36.39
CA LEU A 699 -0.55 18.50 -36.56
C LEU A 699 -1.36 18.92 -35.33
N LEU A 700 -1.18 20.16 -34.89
CA LEU A 700 -1.89 20.75 -33.76
C LEU A 700 -3.33 21.10 -34.17
N SER A 701 -4.33 20.46 -33.59
CA SER A 701 -5.74 20.79 -33.88
C SER A 701 -6.36 21.75 -32.89
N GLU A 702 -5.96 21.65 -31.62
CA GLU A 702 -6.50 22.48 -30.55
C GLU A 702 -5.39 23.01 -29.65
N GLU A 703 -5.48 24.28 -29.30
CA GLU A 703 -4.60 24.92 -28.33
C GLU A 703 -5.42 25.77 -27.38
N GLN A 704 -5.26 25.49 -26.08
CA GLN A 704 -5.74 26.32 -25.00
C GLN A 704 -4.52 26.88 -24.28
N LYS A 705 -4.31 28.19 -24.33
CA LYS A 705 -3.36 28.90 -23.48
C LYS A 705 -4.07 29.54 -22.31
N LYS A 706 -3.30 29.87 -21.27
CA LYS A 706 -3.80 30.57 -20.09
C LYS A 706 -4.29 31.97 -20.45
N GLY A 707 -5.47 32.33 -19.96
CA GLY A 707 -6.12 33.60 -20.22
C GLY A 707 -6.61 33.80 -21.66
N GLU A 708 -6.48 32.79 -22.53
CA GLU A 708 -6.89 32.86 -23.93
C GLU A 708 -8.15 32.02 -24.18
N SER A 709 -8.84 32.27 -25.30
CA SER A 709 -9.91 31.38 -25.76
C SER A 709 -9.32 30.14 -26.44
N LEU A 710 -10.08 29.04 -26.46
CA LEU A 710 -9.68 27.83 -27.17
C LEU A 710 -9.50 28.14 -28.66
N ARG A 711 -8.29 27.96 -29.17
CA ARG A 711 -7.97 28.06 -30.59
C ARG A 711 -8.11 26.69 -31.24
N ARG A 712 -8.98 26.59 -32.24
CA ARG A 712 -9.04 25.44 -33.15
C ARG A 712 -8.33 25.80 -34.44
N LEU A 713 -7.44 24.93 -34.89
CA LEU A 713 -6.68 25.12 -36.12
C LEU A 713 -7.19 24.15 -37.18
N SER A 714 -7.26 24.63 -38.41
CA SER A 714 -7.41 23.79 -39.58
C SER A 714 -6.20 23.92 -40.49
N TYR A 715 -6.13 23.03 -41.48
CA TYR A 715 -5.04 23.00 -42.44
C TYR A 715 -5.59 22.75 -43.84
N GLN A 716 -4.76 22.97 -44.84
CA GLN A 716 -5.00 22.48 -46.19
C GLN A 716 -3.81 21.61 -46.60
N VAL A 717 -4.08 20.50 -47.29
CA VAL A 717 -3.06 19.68 -47.92
C VAL A 717 -3.22 19.79 -49.43
N LYS A 718 -2.11 20.09 -50.12
CA LYS A 718 -2.06 20.14 -51.58
C LYS A 718 -1.13 19.06 -52.11
N ALA A 719 -1.67 18.14 -52.90
CA ALA A 719 -0.96 16.98 -53.44
C ALA A 719 -1.58 16.55 -54.78
N GLY A 720 -0.77 16.28 -55.81
CA GLY A 720 -1.26 15.68 -57.07
C GLY A 720 -2.40 16.44 -57.74
N GLY A 721 -2.38 17.77 -57.72
CA GLY A 721 -3.43 18.64 -58.25
C GLY A 721 -4.66 18.82 -57.34
N HIS A 722 -4.75 18.10 -56.23
CA HIS A 722 -5.84 18.21 -55.26
C HIS A 722 -5.47 19.18 -54.13
N VAL A 723 -6.46 19.95 -53.66
CA VAL A 723 -6.40 20.69 -52.39
C VAL A 723 -7.51 20.16 -51.50
N ARG A 724 -7.17 19.77 -50.27
CA ARG A 724 -8.14 19.28 -49.29
C ARG A 724 -7.97 20.00 -47.96
N ARG A 725 -9.08 20.54 -47.45
CA ARG A 725 -9.17 21.07 -46.09
C ARG A 725 -9.14 19.92 -45.07
N LEU A 726 -8.42 20.13 -43.98
CA LEU A 726 -8.22 19.19 -42.87
C LEU A 726 -8.67 19.86 -41.57
N ASP A 727 -9.80 19.40 -41.03
CA ASP A 727 -10.26 19.73 -39.68
C ASP A 727 -10.02 18.49 -38.80
N LEU A 728 -8.79 18.36 -38.27
CA LEU A 728 -8.35 17.14 -37.61
C LEU A 728 -8.98 16.99 -36.22
N ILE A 729 -9.83 15.99 -36.07
CA ILE A 729 -10.46 15.59 -34.79
C ILE A 729 -10.07 14.17 -34.36
N ARG A 730 -9.22 13.52 -35.15
CA ARG A 730 -8.66 12.17 -34.94
C ARG A 730 -7.44 11.98 -35.84
N ASN A 731 -6.67 10.91 -35.60
CA ASN A 731 -5.69 10.45 -36.57
C ASN A 731 -6.38 10.16 -37.91
N GLU A 732 -5.84 10.70 -39.00
CA GLU A 732 -6.45 10.59 -40.32
C GLU A 732 -5.46 10.05 -41.36
N ILE A 733 -5.93 9.11 -42.17
CA ILE A 733 -5.23 8.57 -43.32
C ILE A 733 -6.05 8.88 -44.57
N ILE A 734 -5.45 9.57 -45.53
CA ILE A 734 -6.06 9.87 -46.82
C ILE A 734 -5.28 9.15 -47.92
N LYS A 735 -5.99 8.53 -48.85
CA LYS A 735 -5.40 8.04 -50.10
C LYS A 735 -5.88 8.94 -51.23
N ILE A 736 -4.94 9.55 -51.96
CA ILE A 736 -5.22 10.41 -53.11
C ILE A 736 -4.68 9.71 -54.36
N MET A 737 -5.55 9.51 -55.32
CA MET A 737 -5.17 9.10 -56.67
C MET A 737 -4.88 10.37 -57.48
N MET A 738 -3.69 10.50 -58.06
CA MET A 738 -3.31 11.71 -58.79
C MET A 738 -4.14 11.90 -60.06
N ALA A 739 -4.56 13.15 -60.30
CA ALA A 739 -5.06 13.59 -61.60
C ALA A 739 -3.87 13.82 -62.56
N GLU A 740 -4.09 13.57 -63.85
CA GLU A 740 -3.09 13.63 -64.93
C GLU A 740 -2.32 14.96 -65.03
#